data_AF-A0A850XZW0-F1
#
_entry.id   AF-A0A850XZW0-F1
#
_cell.length_a   1.000
_cell.length_b   1.000
_cell.length_c   1.000
_cell.angle_alpha   90.00
_cell.angle_beta   90.00
_cell.angle_gamma   90.00
#
_symmetry.space_group_name_H-M   'P 1'
#
loop_
_entity.id
_entity.type
_entity.pdbx_description
1 polymer ?
#
loop_
_entity_poly.entity_id
_entity_poly.type
_entity_poly.pdbx_seq_one_letter_code
_entity_poly.pdbx_strand_id
1 'polypeptide(L)'
;MPGGKETRLLHLGEMEKLDKTLFRLEQGFELQFRLGPTLQGKPVTVYTNYPAAGEVFDRHKFRTLSWHNPTGKEDDSDKYCKLDLQISGSYQYYFSLGNEKSGGGYIVVDPILHVGADNHVLPLDCVTLQTYLAKCLGPFHEWEDRLKVARETGYNMIHFTPLQKLGLSRSCYSLADQLEVNPEFSNHNKKCTWSDIGALVEKLKNEWNMLCITDVVYNHTATNSEWLRMHPECGYNLVNSPHLKPAWILDRALWHLTGMVADGKCIAKGVPPLIENDQHLNCLRKIIYEDIYPKIKLWEFFQVDVNKAVQQFKTLLTQGKMGTKSDPNQHLQILQDPDYRRLGCTVDMNIALATFIPHSNGPAAIEECCNWFRKRIEELNAEQYRQTSHHQEQAVNCLVGTVVYERIACNGPKLGPISRKHPLVTRYFTYPFKELTVEEEETMIHQPDKACYFMAHNGWVMGDDPLRNFAEPGSNVYLRRELICWGDSVKLRYGNKPEDCPYLWAHMKKYTEITAKYFHGVRLDNCHSTPIHVAEYMLDTARKLRADLYVVAELFTGSEELDNIFVNRLGITSLIREAMTAYNSHEEGRLVYRFGGEPVGSFVQPRLRPLMPAIAHALFMDITHDNECPIQHRSAYDALPSAMIVSMACCATGSTKGYDELVPHQISVVSEERFYAKWNSAAHLASGEVNFQTGILAGRLAINRLHQELGAKGFNQARSEDQVDEDIVAVTRHCPNTHQSVVAVCRTAFRDPKTCFYSKEVPEMCIPGKIDEVVLEARTVERSASPYKKDLHFINGLPNFTMELREHIQIKDSKIIKQAGTAIKGPNEFVQEIEFERLTPGSVIVFRVSLDPKAQEAVGILRNHLIQFSSHFKSGSLPDDHSAPVLKTPFSSIASKLTLAELNQVLYRCEAEEQEDGGGCYNIPNWSPLKYAGLQGLMSVMADIRPKNDLGHPFCDNLRSGDWMIDYVSNRLISRAGTCAEVGKWLKAMFVYLKRIPRYLIPCYFDAILVGAYTTLLDVAWQQMSSFVQNGSTFVKHLSLGSIQLCGIGKYSSLPDLSPSLHDVPYRLNEITNQKEQCCVSLAAG
;
A
#
# COMPACT_ATOMS: atom_id res chain seq x y z
N MET A 1 24.53 -13.37 -13.83
CA MET A 1 25.64 -13.86 -12.95
C MET A 1 25.06 -14.10 -11.56
N PRO A 2 25.47 -15.12 -10.79
CA PRO A 2 24.94 -15.27 -9.44
C PRO A 2 25.56 -14.16 -8.57
N GLY A 3 24.83 -13.06 -8.42
CA GLY A 3 25.17 -11.98 -7.51
C GLY A 3 25.22 -12.49 -6.08
N GLY A 4 26.17 -11.99 -5.28
CA GLY A 4 26.26 -12.38 -3.87
C GLY A 4 24.93 -12.14 -3.15
N LYS A 5 24.58 -13.06 -2.24
CA LYS A 5 23.32 -13.10 -1.49
C LYS A 5 23.08 -11.78 -0.73
N GLU A 6 21.87 -11.23 -0.83
CA GLU A 6 21.46 -10.08 -0.03
C GLU A 6 21.00 -10.52 1.35
N THR A 7 21.41 -9.78 2.39
CA THR A 7 21.13 -10.15 3.79
C THR A 7 20.49 -8.99 4.52
N ARG A 8 19.34 -9.24 5.15
CA ARG A 8 18.62 -8.26 5.98
C ARG A 8 18.67 -8.66 7.44
N LEU A 9 18.90 -7.68 8.30
CA LEU A 9 19.10 -7.86 9.74
C LEU A 9 17.90 -7.33 10.50
N LEU A 10 17.23 -8.16 11.28
CA LEU A 10 16.16 -7.75 12.17
C LEU A 10 16.60 -7.89 13.62
N HIS A 11 16.70 -6.78 14.34
CA HIS A 11 16.97 -6.77 15.77
C HIS A 11 15.66 -7.02 16.54
N LEU A 12 15.69 -7.98 17.47
CA LEU A 12 14.54 -8.31 18.31
C LEU A 12 14.59 -7.48 19.61
N GLY A 13 13.55 -6.68 19.86
CA GLY A 13 13.37 -5.96 21.13
C GLY A 13 12.29 -6.58 22.02
N GLU A 14 12.51 -6.63 23.34
CA GLU A 14 11.49 -7.07 24.31
C GLU A 14 10.19 -6.23 24.21
N MET A 15 9.02 -6.90 24.24
CA MET A 15 7.68 -6.30 24.11
C MET A 15 7.37 -5.62 22.77
N GLU A 16 8.23 -5.81 21.75
CA GLU A 16 8.03 -5.21 20.43
C GLU A 16 6.97 -5.99 19.62
N LYS A 17 5.86 -5.32 19.29
CA LYS A 17 4.77 -5.86 18.46
C LYS A 17 4.76 -5.14 17.12
N LEU A 18 5.29 -5.80 16.09
CA LEU A 18 5.48 -5.24 14.74
C LEU A 18 4.38 -5.69 13.77
N ASP A 19 3.18 -6.00 14.26
CA ASP A 19 2.07 -6.49 13.43
C ASP A 19 1.58 -5.43 12.40
N LYS A 20 1.75 -4.15 12.73
CA LYS A 20 1.37 -2.99 11.90
C LYS A 20 2.50 -2.50 10.98
N THR A 21 3.70 -3.03 11.14
CA THR A 21 4.89 -2.64 10.38
C THR A 21 5.05 -3.60 9.21
N LEU A 22 5.13 -3.07 7.99
CA LEU A 22 5.29 -3.89 6.80
C LEU A 22 6.77 -4.12 6.50
N PHE A 23 7.19 -5.38 6.50
CA PHE A 23 8.52 -5.80 6.05
C PHE A 23 8.39 -6.62 4.77
N ARG A 24 8.91 -6.10 3.67
CA ARG A 24 8.91 -6.75 2.36
C ARG A 24 10.31 -7.22 1.97
N LEU A 25 10.38 -8.43 1.43
CA LEU A 25 11.61 -9.06 0.98
C LEU A 25 11.38 -9.76 -0.36
N GLU A 26 12.43 -9.84 -1.16
CA GLU A 26 12.41 -10.59 -2.42
C GLU A 26 12.83 -12.05 -2.18
N GLN A 27 12.40 -12.94 -3.07
CA GLN A 27 12.89 -14.31 -3.08
C GLN A 27 14.39 -14.35 -3.39
N GLY A 28 15.11 -15.20 -2.68
CA GLY A 28 16.57 -15.30 -2.72
C GLY A 28 17.29 -14.55 -1.59
N PHE A 29 16.59 -13.69 -0.84
CA PHE A 29 17.18 -12.95 0.28
C PHE A 29 17.37 -13.83 1.51
N GLU A 30 18.38 -13.49 2.31
CA GLU A 30 18.62 -14.05 3.64
C GLU A 30 18.12 -13.08 4.71
N LEU A 31 17.26 -13.55 5.61
CA LEU A 31 16.87 -12.81 6.80
C LEU A 31 17.61 -13.36 8.02
N GLN A 32 18.26 -12.47 8.76
CA GLN A 32 18.96 -12.78 10.00
C GLN A 32 18.26 -12.07 11.17
N PHE A 33 17.74 -12.85 12.11
CA PHE A 33 17.25 -12.33 13.39
C PHE A 33 18.41 -12.24 14.38
N ARG A 34 18.61 -11.08 14.99
CA ARG A 34 19.64 -10.83 16.02
C ARG A 34 19.01 -10.36 17.32
N LEU A 35 19.65 -10.65 18.44
CA LEU A 35 19.20 -10.17 19.74
C LEU A 35 19.46 -8.66 19.84
N GLY A 36 18.42 -7.89 20.17
CA GLY A 36 18.56 -6.50 20.57
C GLY A 36 19.12 -6.37 21.98
N PRO A 37 19.55 -5.17 22.40
CA PRO A 37 20.17 -4.94 23.71
C PRO A 37 19.32 -5.39 24.91
N THR A 38 17.99 -5.34 24.80
CA THR A 38 17.06 -5.70 25.89
C THR A 38 16.91 -7.21 26.10
N LEU A 39 17.32 -8.02 25.12
CA LEU A 39 17.19 -9.48 25.13
C LEU A 39 18.51 -10.22 25.34
N GLN A 40 19.64 -9.52 25.37
CA GLN A 40 20.95 -10.11 25.64
C GLN A 40 21.00 -10.72 27.05
N GLY A 41 21.60 -11.90 27.20
CA GLY A 41 21.66 -12.64 28.46
C GLY A 41 20.36 -13.38 28.85
N LYS A 42 19.30 -13.31 28.02
CA LYS A 42 18.04 -14.01 28.25
C LYS A 42 17.89 -15.23 27.31
N PRO A 43 17.28 -16.34 27.75
CA PRO A 43 17.03 -17.50 26.90
C PRO A 43 15.88 -17.22 25.93
N VAL A 44 16.20 -16.72 24.73
CA VAL A 44 15.23 -16.41 23.68
C VAL A 44 15.11 -17.58 22.70
N THR A 45 13.88 -17.99 22.40
CA THR A 45 13.58 -18.94 21.31
C THR A 45 12.75 -18.24 20.24
N VAL A 46 13.22 -18.30 18.99
CA VAL A 46 12.52 -17.70 17.84
C VAL A 46 11.72 -18.77 17.10
N TYR A 47 10.45 -18.48 16.88
CA TYR A 47 9.50 -19.33 16.17
C TYR A 47 9.07 -18.65 14.86
N THR A 48 8.91 -19.44 13.81
CA THR A 48 8.36 -18.97 12.53
C THR A 48 7.46 -20.02 11.91
N ASN A 49 6.43 -19.58 11.17
CA ASN A 49 5.63 -20.47 10.33
C ASN A 49 6.18 -20.59 8.90
N TYR A 50 7.35 -20.01 8.61
CA TYR A 50 8.05 -20.23 7.35
C TYR A 50 8.43 -21.72 7.25
N PRO A 51 8.01 -22.44 6.19
CA PRO A 51 8.14 -23.89 6.11
C PRO A 51 9.62 -24.30 6.07
N ALA A 52 9.91 -25.51 6.54
CA ALA A 52 11.22 -26.11 6.31
C ALA A 52 11.38 -26.48 4.82
N ALA A 53 12.62 -26.65 4.36
CA ALA A 53 12.88 -27.00 2.96
C ALA A 53 12.14 -28.29 2.58
N GLY A 54 11.27 -28.21 1.57
CA GLY A 54 10.44 -29.32 1.08
C GLY A 54 9.12 -29.55 1.84
N GLU A 55 8.82 -28.79 2.90
CA GLU A 55 7.52 -28.84 3.56
C GLU A 55 6.51 -27.88 2.93
N VAL A 56 5.22 -28.25 2.99
CA VAL A 56 4.12 -27.37 2.57
C VAL A 56 3.84 -26.36 3.67
N PHE A 57 3.56 -25.12 3.29
CA PHE A 57 3.18 -24.07 4.23
C PHE A 57 1.87 -24.40 4.97
N ASP A 58 1.91 -24.25 6.29
CA ASP A 58 0.77 -24.28 7.19
C ASP A 58 0.91 -23.11 8.18
N ARG A 59 -0.09 -22.21 8.16
CA ARG A 59 -0.12 -20.99 8.95
C ARG A 59 -0.05 -21.25 10.47
N HIS A 60 -0.57 -22.39 10.93
CA HIS A 60 -0.63 -22.73 12.36
C HIS A 60 0.57 -23.55 12.84
N LYS A 61 1.41 -24.06 11.92
CA LYS A 61 2.59 -24.85 12.26
C LYS A 61 3.81 -23.94 12.40
N PHE A 62 4.23 -23.71 13.64
CA PHE A 62 5.46 -22.98 13.94
C PHE A 62 6.63 -23.93 14.18
N ARG A 63 7.80 -23.57 13.68
CA ARG A 63 9.07 -24.25 13.98
C ARG A 63 10.05 -23.32 14.67
N THR A 64 10.90 -23.91 15.50
CA THR A 64 11.99 -23.20 16.18
C THR A 64 13.18 -23.01 15.24
N LEU A 65 13.73 -21.80 15.21
CA LEU A 65 14.98 -21.54 14.53
C LEU A 65 16.17 -21.85 15.43
N SER A 66 17.23 -22.40 14.83
CA SER A 66 18.48 -22.67 15.52
C SER A 66 19.36 -21.43 15.52
N TRP A 67 19.93 -21.12 16.67
CA TRP A 67 20.89 -20.03 16.79
C TRP A 67 22.26 -20.45 16.26
N HIS A 68 22.87 -19.58 15.47
CA HIS A 68 24.23 -19.72 14.95
C HIS A 68 25.15 -18.71 15.59
N ASN A 69 26.30 -19.18 16.08
CA ASN A 69 27.36 -18.35 16.66
C ASN A 69 28.51 -18.25 15.65
N PRO A 70 28.70 -17.11 14.98
CA PRO A 70 29.76 -16.97 13.97
C PRO A 70 31.18 -17.06 14.56
N THR A 71 31.37 -16.72 15.84
CA THR A 71 32.66 -16.80 16.54
C THR A 71 32.95 -18.18 17.15
N GLY A 72 32.00 -19.12 17.08
CA GLY A 72 32.10 -20.45 17.71
C GLY A 72 32.04 -20.44 19.25
N LYS A 73 31.98 -19.26 19.89
CA LYS A 73 31.77 -19.08 21.33
C LYS A 73 30.30 -18.76 21.60
N GLU A 74 29.79 -19.12 22.78
CA GLU A 74 28.47 -18.69 23.24
C GLU A 74 28.50 -17.22 23.67
N ASP A 75 28.58 -16.32 22.68
CA ASP A 75 28.43 -14.88 22.88
C ASP A 75 27.10 -14.41 22.26
N ASP A 76 26.26 -13.79 23.08
CA ASP A 76 24.93 -13.32 22.67
C ASP A 76 24.98 -12.12 21.72
N SER A 77 26.12 -11.42 21.60
CA SER A 77 26.17 -10.18 20.82
C SER A 77 26.07 -10.40 19.30
N ASP A 78 26.61 -11.52 18.80
CA ASP A 78 26.68 -11.84 17.36
C ASP A 78 25.81 -13.03 16.95
N LYS A 79 25.11 -13.61 17.93
CA LYS A 79 24.25 -14.77 17.73
C LYS A 79 23.08 -14.39 16.82
N TYR A 80 22.86 -15.20 15.78
CA TYR A 80 21.77 -14.95 14.82
C TYR A 80 21.01 -16.22 14.45
N CYS A 81 19.72 -16.09 14.19
CA CYS A 81 18.92 -17.10 13.50
C CYS A 81 18.82 -16.72 12.03
N LYS A 82 19.03 -17.67 11.11
CA LYS A 82 18.91 -17.41 9.67
C LYS A 82 17.64 -18.00 9.08
N LEU A 83 17.13 -17.32 8.06
CA LEU A 83 16.01 -17.77 7.24
C LEU A 83 16.31 -17.48 5.77
N ASP A 84 16.34 -18.53 4.96
CA ASP A 84 16.57 -18.45 3.52
C ASP A 84 15.23 -18.40 2.79
N LEU A 85 14.89 -17.25 2.21
CA LEU A 85 13.57 -17.01 1.65
C LEU A 85 13.52 -17.47 0.20
N GLN A 86 12.80 -18.55 -0.08
CA GLN A 86 12.65 -19.17 -1.41
C GLN A 86 11.19 -19.29 -1.88
N ILE A 87 10.23 -18.95 -1.03
CA ILE A 87 8.80 -19.17 -1.28
C ILE A 87 8.09 -17.86 -0.97
N SER A 88 7.34 -17.32 -1.94
CA SER A 88 6.51 -16.13 -1.74
C SER A 88 5.34 -16.38 -0.80
N GLY A 89 4.91 -15.33 -0.12
CA GLY A 89 3.77 -15.40 0.80
C GLY A 89 3.94 -14.49 2.00
N SER A 90 3.06 -14.68 2.98
CA SER A 90 3.11 -14.00 4.26
C SER A 90 3.50 -14.99 5.35
N TYR A 91 4.52 -14.63 6.14
CA TYR A 91 5.05 -15.45 7.21
C TYR A 91 5.07 -14.68 8.51
N GLN A 92 4.62 -15.33 9.57
CA GLN A 92 4.65 -14.81 10.93
C GLN A 92 5.88 -15.34 11.65
N TYR A 93 6.51 -14.47 12.45
CA TYR A 93 7.49 -14.87 13.44
C TYR A 93 7.09 -14.32 14.81
N TYR A 94 7.50 -15.05 15.85
CA TYR A 94 7.43 -14.57 17.21
C TYR A 94 8.60 -15.12 18.01
N PHE A 95 8.90 -14.50 19.14
CA PHE A 95 9.91 -15.02 20.05
C PHE A 95 9.37 -15.07 21.48
N SER A 96 9.82 -16.09 22.22
CA SER A 96 9.46 -16.30 23.61
C SER A 96 10.66 -16.16 24.53
N LEU A 97 10.39 -15.67 25.74
CA LEU A 97 11.30 -15.69 26.88
C LEU A 97 10.83 -16.83 27.78
N GLY A 98 11.48 -17.99 27.68
CA GLY A 98 10.92 -19.22 28.26
C GLY A 98 9.56 -19.56 27.65
N ASN A 99 8.51 -19.57 28.47
CA ASN A 99 7.15 -19.94 28.08
C ASN A 99 6.25 -18.75 27.66
N GLU A 100 6.69 -17.51 27.82
CA GLU A 100 5.88 -16.33 27.50
C GLU A 100 6.27 -15.70 26.16
N LYS A 101 5.28 -15.40 25.32
CA LYS A 101 5.46 -14.70 24.04
C LYS A 101 5.79 -13.23 24.31
N SER A 102 7.01 -12.81 23.98
CA SER A 102 7.52 -11.48 24.28
C SER A 102 7.32 -10.49 23.13
N GLY A 103 7.36 -10.94 21.88
CA GLY A 103 7.13 -10.09 20.71
C GLY A 103 6.99 -10.88 19.41
N GLY A 104 6.76 -10.19 18.31
CA GLY A 104 6.59 -10.80 16.99
C GLY A 104 6.13 -9.84 15.91
N GLY A 105 6.01 -10.35 14.69
CA GLY A 105 5.56 -9.60 13.52
C GLY A 105 5.44 -10.48 12.29
N TYR A 106 5.32 -9.83 11.13
CA TYR A 106 5.15 -10.48 9.83
C TYR A 106 6.26 -10.11 8.86
N ILE A 107 6.50 -11.00 7.90
CA ILE A 107 7.40 -10.82 6.77
C ILE A 107 6.65 -11.23 5.52
N VAL A 108 6.59 -10.33 4.54
CA VAL A 108 5.99 -10.60 3.23
C VAL A 108 7.11 -10.83 2.22
N VAL A 109 7.05 -11.96 1.52
CA VAL A 109 7.98 -12.33 0.45
C VAL A 109 7.26 -12.22 -0.89
N ASP A 110 7.81 -11.39 -1.78
CA ASP A 110 7.18 -11.06 -3.06
C ASP A 110 7.25 -12.23 -4.08
N PRO A 111 6.20 -12.42 -4.92
CA PRO A 111 6.17 -13.46 -5.95
C PRO A 111 7.08 -13.10 -7.13
N ILE A 112 7.68 -14.11 -7.77
CA ILE A 112 8.41 -13.92 -9.03
C ILE A 112 7.48 -14.25 -10.20
N LEU A 113 7.14 -13.23 -10.99
CA LEU A 113 6.30 -13.38 -12.17
C LEU A 113 7.13 -13.83 -13.36
N HIS A 114 6.66 -14.84 -14.09
CA HIS A 114 7.34 -15.37 -15.27
C HIS A 114 6.45 -15.33 -16.51
N VAL A 115 6.99 -14.87 -17.64
CA VAL A 115 6.28 -14.70 -18.92
C VAL A 115 7.10 -15.24 -20.09
N GLY A 116 6.42 -15.51 -21.21
CA GLY A 116 7.03 -15.98 -22.44
C GLY A 116 7.41 -17.46 -22.45
N ALA A 117 7.68 -17.98 -23.64
CA ALA A 117 8.09 -19.38 -23.85
C ALA A 117 9.46 -19.70 -23.23
N ASP A 118 10.32 -18.70 -23.08
CA ASP A 118 11.61 -18.77 -22.37
C ASP A 118 11.48 -18.61 -20.85
N ASN A 119 10.27 -18.30 -20.37
CA ASN A 119 9.91 -18.16 -18.96
C ASN A 119 10.82 -17.15 -18.23
N HIS A 120 11.05 -16.00 -18.85
CA HIS A 120 11.83 -14.91 -18.26
C HIS A 120 11.05 -14.17 -17.18
N VAL A 121 11.77 -13.52 -16.27
CA VAL A 121 11.20 -12.81 -15.11
C VAL A 121 10.62 -11.47 -15.55
N LEU A 122 9.37 -11.20 -15.17
CA LEU A 122 8.73 -9.89 -15.26
C LEU A 122 8.82 -9.18 -13.90
N PRO A 123 9.61 -8.10 -13.77
CA PRO A 123 9.66 -7.33 -12.53
C PRO A 123 8.28 -6.75 -12.17
N LEU A 124 7.97 -6.67 -10.87
CA LEU A 124 6.68 -6.15 -10.38
C LEU A 124 6.46 -4.69 -10.82
N ASP A 125 7.50 -3.87 -10.80
CA ASP A 125 7.47 -2.46 -11.22
C ASP A 125 7.30 -2.29 -12.75
N CYS A 126 7.39 -3.36 -13.54
CA CYS A 126 7.18 -3.33 -14.99
C CYS A 126 5.77 -3.76 -15.39
N VAL A 127 4.92 -4.14 -14.44
CA VAL A 127 3.56 -4.59 -14.74
C VAL A 127 2.74 -3.43 -15.28
N THR A 128 2.22 -3.59 -16.50
CA THR A 128 1.26 -2.69 -17.13
C THR A 128 -0.04 -3.45 -17.37
N LEU A 129 -1.06 -3.13 -16.58
CA LEU A 129 -2.31 -3.89 -16.48
C LEU A 129 -3.46 -3.21 -17.22
N GLN A 130 -4.24 -3.96 -18.00
CA GLN A 130 -5.50 -3.48 -18.56
C GLN A 130 -6.70 -4.26 -18.02
N THR A 131 -7.68 -3.56 -17.45
CA THR A 131 -8.91 -4.15 -16.94
C THR A 131 -9.98 -4.25 -18.03
N TYR A 132 -10.60 -5.42 -18.14
CA TYR A 132 -11.70 -5.72 -19.05
C TYR A 132 -12.93 -6.21 -18.26
N LEU A 133 -14.09 -5.62 -18.56
CA LEU A 133 -15.37 -6.19 -18.14
C LEU A 133 -15.65 -7.43 -18.98
N ALA A 134 -15.64 -8.61 -18.36
CA ALA A 134 -15.75 -9.89 -19.06
C ALA A 134 -17.04 -10.00 -19.90
N LYS A 135 -18.16 -9.46 -19.42
CA LYS A 135 -19.43 -9.42 -20.17
C LYS A 135 -19.34 -8.64 -21.49
N CYS A 136 -18.52 -7.60 -21.54
CA CYS A 136 -18.35 -6.75 -22.73
C CYS A 136 -17.38 -7.37 -23.76
N LEU A 137 -16.75 -8.51 -23.47
CA LEU A 137 -15.93 -9.27 -24.43
C LEU A 137 -16.79 -10.12 -25.39
N GLY A 138 -18.08 -10.31 -25.09
CA GLY A 138 -18.99 -11.06 -25.95
C GLY A 138 -18.61 -12.55 -26.08
N PRO A 139 -18.92 -13.20 -27.21
CA PRO A 139 -18.65 -14.61 -27.42
C PRO A 139 -17.16 -14.99 -27.39
N PHE A 140 -16.82 -16.14 -26.80
CA PHE A 140 -15.42 -16.55 -26.54
C PHE A 140 -14.51 -16.57 -27.80
N HIS A 141 -15.05 -16.95 -28.96
CA HIS A 141 -14.26 -16.99 -30.21
C HIS A 141 -13.77 -15.61 -30.69
N GLU A 142 -14.36 -14.51 -30.22
CA GLU A 142 -13.94 -13.15 -30.57
C GLU A 142 -13.02 -12.52 -29.53
N TRP A 143 -12.77 -13.19 -28.41
CA TRP A 143 -12.00 -12.61 -27.32
C TRP A 143 -10.57 -12.29 -27.74
N GLU A 144 -9.94 -13.18 -28.53
CA GLU A 144 -8.58 -12.98 -29.00
C GLU A 144 -8.44 -11.64 -29.76
N ASP A 145 -9.36 -11.33 -30.67
CA ASP A 145 -9.32 -10.09 -31.45
C ASP A 145 -9.55 -8.83 -30.60
N ARG A 146 -10.35 -8.93 -29.53
CA ARG A 146 -10.64 -7.81 -28.62
C ARG A 146 -9.52 -7.60 -27.59
N LEU A 147 -8.90 -8.68 -27.12
CA LEU A 147 -7.76 -8.65 -26.21
C LEU A 147 -6.46 -8.28 -26.92
N LYS A 148 -6.38 -8.50 -28.24
CA LYS A 148 -5.24 -8.09 -29.07
C LYS A 148 -4.98 -6.58 -28.97
N VAL A 149 -6.00 -5.76 -28.70
CA VAL A 149 -5.84 -4.32 -28.45
C VAL A 149 -4.85 -4.07 -27.30
N ALA A 150 -4.94 -4.85 -26.20
CA ALA A 150 -4.03 -4.74 -25.06
C ALA A 150 -2.58 -5.06 -25.43
N ARG A 151 -2.38 -6.12 -26.23
CA ARG A 151 -1.06 -6.52 -26.75
C ARG A 151 -0.46 -5.43 -27.62
N GLU A 152 -1.23 -4.91 -28.57
CA GLU A 152 -0.76 -3.93 -29.55
C GLU A 152 -0.52 -2.55 -28.93
N THR A 153 -1.10 -2.28 -27.76
CA THR A 153 -0.85 -1.09 -26.93
C THR A 153 0.22 -1.32 -25.85
N GLY A 154 0.88 -2.48 -25.83
CA GLY A 154 2.04 -2.75 -24.99
C GLY A 154 1.71 -3.08 -23.52
N TYR A 155 0.46 -3.42 -23.18
CA TYR A 155 0.15 -3.99 -21.87
C TYR A 155 0.77 -5.39 -21.73
N ASN A 156 1.17 -5.78 -20.52
CA ASN A 156 1.72 -7.10 -20.23
C ASN A 156 0.90 -7.89 -19.18
N MET A 157 -0.19 -7.31 -18.68
CA MET A 157 -1.13 -8.01 -17.81
C MET A 157 -2.57 -7.65 -18.17
N ILE A 158 -3.47 -8.64 -18.16
CA ILE A 158 -4.91 -8.44 -18.32
C ILE A 158 -5.59 -8.79 -17.01
N HIS A 159 -6.46 -7.89 -16.56
CA HIS A 159 -7.36 -8.13 -15.46
C HIS A 159 -8.78 -8.32 -15.98
N PHE A 160 -9.36 -9.50 -15.72
CA PHE A 160 -10.76 -9.78 -16.00
C PHE A 160 -11.61 -9.54 -14.75
N THR A 161 -12.71 -8.80 -14.90
CA THR A 161 -13.79 -8.90 -13.91
C THR A 161 -14.32 -10.34 -13.87
N PRO A 162 -15.10 -10.74 -12.86
CA PRO A 162 -15.53 -12.13 -12.70
C PRO A 162 -16.14 -12.73 -13.98
N LEU A 163 -15.65 -13.91 -14.37
CA LEU A 163 -16.06 -14.64 -15.60
C LEU A 163 -17.18 -15.66 -15.33
N GLN A 164 -17.67 -15.69 -14.10
CA GLN A 164 -18.66 -16.64 -13.61
C GLN A 164 -20.08 -16.28 -14.07
N LYS A 165 -21.04 -17.18 -13.84
CA LYS A 165 -22.45 -16.96 -14.17
C LYS A 165 -23.03 -15.77 -13.41
N LEU A 166 -23.51 -14.77 -14.13
CA LEU A 166 -24.07 -13.54 -13.57
C LEU A 166 -25.51 -13.72 -13.04
N GLY A 167 -25.87 -12.89 -12.06
CA GLY A 167 -27.21 -12.80 -11.48
C GLY A 167 -28.23 -12.04 -12.33
N LEU A 168 -29.44 -11.86 -11.77
CA LEU A 168 -30.55 -11.17 -12.47
C LEU A 168 -30.25 -9.71 -12.82
N SER A 169 -29.43 -9.02 -12.02
CA SER A 169 -29.03 -7.63 -12.29
C SER A 169 -28.04 -7.51 -13.44
N ARG A 170 -27.41 -8.62 -13.87
CA ARG A 170 -26.31 -8.66 -14.83
C ARG A 170 -25.10 -7.80 -14.42
N SER A 171 -24.97 -7.52 -13.13
CA SER A 171 -23.78 -6.91 -12.54
C SER A 171 -22.60 -7.89 -12.62
N CYS A 172 -21.42 -7.39 -13.02
CA CYS A 172 -20.20 -8.20 -13.07
C CYS A 172 -19.81 -8.84 -11.73
N TYR A 173 -20.23 -8.26 -10.60
CA TYR A 173 -19.88 -8.73 -9.25
C TYR A 173 -20.99 -9.54 -8.56
N SER A 174 -22.21 -9.51 -9.10
CA SER A 174 -23.34 -10.29 -8.57
C SER A 174 -23.38 -11.67 -9.23
N LEU A 175 -22.68 -12.64 -8.63
CA LEU A 175 -22.51 -13.98 -9.20
C LEU A 175 -23.61 -14.94 -8.74
N ALA A 176 -24.34 -15.53 -9.68
CA ALA A 176 -25.36 -16.55 -9.42
C ALA A 176 -24.75 -17.93 -9.15
N ASP A 177 -23.63 -18.24 -9.78
CA ASP A 177 -22.85 -19.45 -9.48
C ASP A 177 -21.36 -19.19 -9.74
N GLN A 178 -20.56 -19.27 -8.68
CA GLN A 178 -19.12 -19.05 -8.71
C GLN A 178 -18.33 -20.17 -9.42
N LEU A 179 -18.91 -21.36 -9.56
CA LEU A 179 -18.23 -22.53 -10.12
C LEU A 179 -18.47 -22.67 -11.64
N GLU A 180 -19.55 -22.09 -12.15
CA GLU A 180 -19.91 -22.12 -13.57
C GLU A 180 -19.37 -20.89 -14.32
N VAL A 181 -18.78 -21.12 -15.50
CA VAL A 181 -18.45 -20.05 -16.46
C VAL A 181 -19.74 -19.41 -16.98
N ASN A 182 -19.73 -18.10 -17.22
CA ASN A 182 -20.87 -17.40 -17.81
C ASN A 182 -21.33 -18.08 -19.13
N PRO A 183 -22.60 -18.56 -19.20
CA PRO A 183 -23.13 -19.21 -20.40
C PRO A 183 -23.08 -18.34 -21.65
N GLU A 184 -23.08 -17.00 -21.51
CA GLU A 184 -23.06 -16.06 -22.64
C GLU A 184 -21.77 -16.09 -23.46
N PHE A 185 -20.69 -16.60 -22.89
CA PHE A 185 -19.44 -16.80 -23.63
C PHE A 185 -19.52 -17.98 -24.61
N SER A 186 -20.53 -18.85 -24.44
CA SER A 186 -20.77 -19.99 -25.29
C SER A 186 -21.54 -19.59 -26.56
N ASN A 187 -21.22 -20.22 -27.68
CA ASN A 187 -22.00 -20.12 -28.91
C ASN A 187 -23.00 -21.27 -29.02
N HIS A 188 -23.99 -21.16 -29.92
CA HIS A 188 -24.97 -22.22 -30.21
C HIS A 188 -24.35 -23.61 -30.50
N ASN A 189 -23.11 -23.65 -31.00
CA ASN A 189 -22.42 -24.89 -31.39
C ASN A 189 -21.32 -25.36 -30.42
N LYS A 190 -20.83 -24.52 -29.49
CA LYS A 190 -19.74 -24.88 -28.56
C LYS A 190 -19.91 -24.19 -27.21
N LYS A 191 -20.00 -25.01 -26.14
CA LYS A 191 -20.00 -24.53 -24.75
C LYS A 191 -18.58 -24.14 -24.34
N CYS A 192 -18.42 -22.92 -23.83
CA CYS A 192 -17.15 -22.45 -23.26
C CYS A 192 -16.96 -23.08 -21.88
N THR A 193 -15.78 -23.66 -21.63
CA THR A 193 -15.42 -24.27 -20.35
C THR A 193 -14.21 -23.55 -19.73
N TRP A 194 -13.98 -23.76 -18.43
CA TRP A 194 -12.77 -23.27 -17.75
C TRP A 194 -11.48 -23.77 -18.42
N SER A 195 -11.50 -24.94 -19.06
CA SER A 195 -10.34 -25.45 -19.79
C SER A 195 -10.06 -24.67 -21.07
N ASP A 196 -11.09 -24.18 -21.77
CA ASP A 196 -10.90 -23.34 -22.96
C ASP A 196 -10.30 -21.98 -22.55
N ILE A 197 -10.82 -21.38 -21.47
CA ILE A 197 -10.28 -20.12 -20.91
C ILE A 197 -8.83 -20.32 -20.44
N GLY A 198 -8.54 -21.44 -19.75
CA GLY A 198 -7.19 -21.79 -19.33
C GLY A 198 -6.22 -21.93 -20.51
N ALA A 199 -6.66 -22.55 -21.61
CA ALA A 199 -5.85 -22.64 -22.82
C ALA A 199 -5.58 -21.27 -23.45
N LEU A 200 -6.56 -20.35 -23.42
CA LEU A 200 -6.34 -18.97 -23.84
C LEU A 200 -5.34 -18.25 -22.92
N VAL A 201 -5.47 -18.35 -21.60
CA VAL A 201 -4.54 -17.71 -20.65
C VAL A 201 -3.10 -18.20 -20.85
N GLU A 202 -2.90 -19.51 -21.04
CA GLU A 202 -1.57 -20.06 -21.35
C GLU A 202 -1.05 -19.60 -22.72
N LYS A 203 -1.93 -19.47 -23.72
CA LYS A 203 -1.56 -18.89 -25.02
C LYS A 203 -1.11 -17.44 -24.87
N LEU A 204 -1.83 -16.62 -24.12
CA LEU A 204 -1.48 -15.22 -23.85
C LEU A 204 -0.14 -15.10 -23.12
N LYS A 205 0.13 -15.98 -22.15
CA LYS A 205 1.40 -16.03 -21.44
C LYS A 205 2.57 -16.37 -22.36
N ASN A 206 2.44 -17.43 -23.15
CA ASN A 206 3.55 -17.99 -23.93
C ASN A 206 3.80 -17.25 -25.24
N GLU A 207 2.73 -16.80 -25.93
CA GLU A 207 2.84 -16.14 -27.24
C GLU A 207 2.90 -14.61 -27.14
N TRP A 208 2.21 -14.01 -26.17
CA TRP A 208 2.09 -12.54 -26.06
C TRP A 208 2.88 -11.96 -24.89
N ASN A 209 3.54 -12.79 -24.08
CA ASN A 209 4.21 -12.40 -22.84
C ASN A 209 3.26 -11.67 -21.87
N MET A 210 1.97 -12.04 -21.87
CA MET A 210 0.93 -11.39 -21.07
C MET A 210 0.40 -12.31 -19.97
N LEU A 211 0.39 -11.82 -18.73
CA LEU A 211 -0.25 -12.51 -17.62
C LEU A 211 -1.73 -12.17 -17.54
N CYS A 212 -2.51 -13.05 -16.91
CA CYS A 212 -3.93 -12.83 -16.67
C CYS A 212 -4.26 -13.02 -15.20
N ILE A 213 -5.01 -12.07 -14.64
CA ILE A 213 -5.59 -12.12 -13.31
C ILE A 213 -7.10 -11.93 -13.38
N THR A 214 -7.81 -12.35 -12.34
CA THR A 214 -9.27 -12.19 -12.25
C THR A 214 -9.69 -11.72 -10.88
N ASP A 215 -10.81 -11.03 -10.80
CA ASP A 215 -11.47 -10.73 -9.53
C ASP A 215 -11.95 -12.01 -8.81
N VAL A 216 -11.87 -11.97 -7.49
CA VAL A 216 -12.54 -12.92 -6.59
C VAL A 216 -13.47 -12.20 -5.64
N VAL A 217 -14.71 -12.69 -5.58
CA VAL A 217 -15.76 -12.11 -4.73
C VAL A 217 -16.09 -13.08 -3.60
N TYR A 218 -15.64 -12.75 -2.39
CA TYR A 218 -15.92 -13.56 -1.18
C TYR A 218 -17.08 -13.01 -0.35
N ASN A 219 -17.43 -11.74 -0.50
CA ASN A 219 -18.35 -11.05 0.41
C ASN A 219 -19.83 -11.36 0.17
N HIS A 220 -20.20 -11.65 -1.08
CA HIS A 220 -21.59 -11.75 -1.50
C HIS A 220 -21.80 -12.68 -2.69
N THR A 221 -23.06 -13.04 -2.94
CA THR A 221 -23.53 -13.79 -4.12
C THR A 221 -24.85 -13.18 -4.61
N ALA A 222 -25.27 -13.46 -5.83
CA ALA A 222 -26.53 -12.96 -6.36
C ALA A 222 -27.74 -13.49 -5.56
N THR A 223 -28.77 -12.65 -5.44
CA THR A 223 -30.04 -13.02 -4.79
C THR A 223 -30.76 -14.22 -5.42
N ASN A 224 -30.46 -14.53 -6.69
CA ASN A 224 -31.08 -15.62 -7.45
C ASN A 224 -30.25 -16.91 -7.53
N SER A 225 -29.18 -17.04 -6.75
CA SER A 225 -28.34 -18.24 -6.70
C SER A 225 -29.15 -19.47 -6.30
N GLU A 226 -29.11 -20.53 -7.12
CA GLU A 226 -29.88 -21.76 -6.87
C GLU A 226 -29.38 -22.50 -5.63
N TRP A 227 -28.05 -22.55 -5.44
CA TRP A 227 -27.43 -23.19 -4.29
C TRP A 227 -27.79 -22.52 -2.97
N LEU A 228 -28.08 -21.22 -2.98
CA LEU A 228 -28.51 -20.46 -1.80
C LEU A 228 -29.93 -20.86 -1.35
N ARG A 229 -30.77 -21.35 -2.26
CA ARG A 229 -32.09 -21.92 -1.90
C ARG A 229 -31.97 -23.28 -1.22
N MET A 230 -30.96 -24.06 -1.60
CA MET A 230 -30.65 -25.35 -0.99
C MET A 230 -29.93 -25.18 0.36
N HIS A 231 -29.08 -24.16 0.46
CA HIS A 231 -28.25 -23.85 1.62
C HIS A 231 -28.50 -22.43 2.15
N PRO A 232 -29.69 -22.15 2.73
CA PRO A 232 -30.03 -20.81 3.22
C PRO A 232 -29.20 -20.39 4.44
N GLU A 233 -28.49 -21.30 5.09
CA GLU A 233 -27.56 -21.04 6.20
C GLU A 233 -26.31 -20.24 5.79
N CYS A 234 -26.00 -20.21 4.49
CA CYS A 234 -24.84 -19.49 3.93
C CYS A 234 -25.03 -17.96 3.91
N GLY A 235 -26.26 -17.46 4.03
CA GLY A 235 -26.56 -16.04 4.18
C GLY A 235 -26.85 -15.66 5.64
N TYR A 236 -26.79 -14.36 5.95
CA TYR A 236 -27.35 -13.85 7.20
C TYR A 236 -28.88 -13.86 7.10
N ASN A 237 -29.53 -14.77 7.83
CA ASN A 237 -30.98 -14.95 7.80
C ASN A 237 -31.60 -14.77 9.20
N LEU A 238 -32.93 -14.69 9.29
CA LEU A 238 -33.60 -14.41 10.58
C LEU A 238 -33.56 -15.57 11.59
N VAL A 239 -33.10 -16.76 11.17
CA VAL A 239 -32.94 -17.95 12.04
C VAL A 239 -31.54 -17.96 12.66
N ASN A 240 -30.50 -17.79 11.84
CA ASN A 240 -29.10 -17.80 12.28
C ASN A 240 -28.62 -16.44 12.83
N SER A 241 -29.32 -15.36 12.48
CA SER A 241 -29.00 -13.97 12.87
C SER A 241 -30.26 -13.27 13.41
N PRO A 242 -30.78 -13.67 14.60
CA PRO A 242 -32.04 -13.14 15.12
C PRO A 242 -32.03 -11.63 15.39
N HIS A 243 -30.85 -11.04 15.62
CA HIS A 243 -30.68 -9.60 15.83
C HIS A 243 -31.14 -8.75 14.63
N LEU A 244 -31.27 -9.33 13.45
CA LEU A 244 -31.74 -8.65 12.24
C LEU A 244 -33.28 -8.58 12.12
N LYS A 245 -34.04 -9.29 12.98
CA LYS A 245 -35.51 -9.30 12.93
C LYS A 245 -36.15 -7.90 12.99
N PRO A 246 -35.73 -6.99 13.89
CA PRO A 246 -36.30 -5.64 13.92
C PRO A 246 -36.01 -4.85 12.63
N ALA A 247 -34.82 -5.03 12.05
CA ALA A 247 -34.44 -4.36 10.79
C ALA A 247 -35.23 -4.87 9.59
N TRP A 248 -35.55 -6.17 9.55
CA TRP A 248 -36.36 -6.79 8.51
C TRP A 248 -37.82 -6.28 8.55
N ILE A 249 -38.43 -6.16 9.73
CA ILE A 249 -39.78 -5.60 9.88
C ILE A 249 -39.84 -4.17 9.33
N LEU A 250 -38.82 -3.37 9.65
CA LEU A 250 -38.68 -2.02 9.09
C LEU A 250 -38.56 -2.06 7.56
N ASP A 251 -37.84 -3.03 6.98
CA ASP A 251 -37.66 -3.16 5.52
C ASP A 251 -38.97 -3.43 4.81
N ARG A 252 -39.77 -4.34 5.35
CA ARG A 252 -41.09 -4.67 4.82
C ARG A 252 -42.03 -3.48 4.93
N ALA A 253 -42.05 -2.80 6.08
CA ALA A 253 -42.89 -1.61 6.26
C ALA A 253 -42.55 -0.50 5.24
N LEU A 254 -41.26 -0.29 4.94
CA LEU A 254 -40.81 0.68 3.93
C LEU A 254 -41.12 0.25 2.49
N TRP A 255 -41.10 -1.06 2.21
CA TRP A 255 -41.55 -1.59 0.92
C TRP A 255 -43.05 -1.35 0.69
N HIS A 256 -43.88 -1.60 1.71
CA HIS A 256 -45.31 -1.32 1.65
C HIS A 256 -45.60 0.18 1.50
N LEU A 257 -44.84 1.04 2.18
CA LEU A 257 -44.88 2.48 1.97
C LEU A 257 -44.53 2.86 0.52
N THR A 258 -43.49 2.25 -0.05
CA THR A 258 -43.12 2.44 -1.47
C THR A 258 -44.29 2.08 -2.39
N GLY A 259 -44.96 0.96 -2.15
CA GLY A 259 -46.15 0.55 -2.90
C GLY A 259 -47.29 1.57 -2.79
N MET A 260 -47.55 2.09 -1.59
CA MET A 260 -48.58 3.11 -1.36
C MET A 260 -48.28 4.44 -2.06
N VAL A 261 -47.01 4.86 -2.07
CA VAL A 261 -46.57 6.07 -2.77
C VAL A 261 -46.66 5.89 -4.28
N ALA A 262 -46.20 4.74 -4.80
CA ALA A 262 -46.27 4.42 -6.23
C ALA A 262 -47.72 4.32 -6.74
N ASP A 263 -48.64 3.79 -5.94
CA ASP A 263 -50.08 3.73 -6.23
C ASP A 263 -50.79 5.10 -6.11
N GLY A 264 -50.09 6.16 -5.68
CA GLY A 264 -50.66 7.50 -5.49
C GLY A 264 -51.53 7.67 -4.24
N LYS A 265 -51.59 6.68 -3.34
CA LYS A 265 -52.41 6.72 -2.12
C LYS A 265 -51.90 7.75 -1.10
N CYS A 266 -50.63 8.12 -1.17
CA CYS A 266 -49.98 9.10 -0.29
C CYS A 266 -50.08 10.55 -0.78
N ILE A 267 -50.70 10.81 -1.94
CA ILE A 267 -50.87 12.18 -2.48
C ILE A 267 -51.69 13.04 -1.51
N ALA A 268 -52.76 12.48 -0.92
CA ALA A 268 -53.58 13.18 0.06
C ALA A 268 -52.81 13.54 1.36
N LYS A 269 -51.68 12.89 1.62
CA LYS A 269 -50.78 13.16 2.75
C LYS A 269 -49.58 14.04 2.35
N GLY A 270 -49.56 14.57 1.13
CA GLY A 270 -48.51 15.49 0.65
C GLY A 270 -47.27 14.81 0.04
N VAL A 271 -47.32 13.50 -0.26
CA VAL A 271 -46.22 12.77 -0.90
C VAL A 271 -46.65 12.21 -2.25
N PRO A 272 -46.37 12.91 -3.37
CA PRO A 272 -46.60 12.39 -4.71
C PRO A 272 -45.54 11.35 -5.13
N PRO A 273 -45.79 10.54 -6.18
CA PRO A 273 -44.81 9.61 -6.74
C PRO A 273 -43.52 10.29 -7.22
N LEU A 274 -43.59 11.56 -7.65
CA LEU A 274 -42.45 12.37 -8.08
C LEU A 274 -42.04 13.34 -6.95
N ILE A 275 -40.89 13.12 -6.34
CA ILE A 275 -40.38 13.95 -5.25
C ILE A 275 -39.44 15.02 -5.82
N GLU A 276 -39.80 16.29 -5.68
CA GLU A 276 -39.02 17.42 -6.20
C GLU A 276 -38.54 18.40 -5.10
N ASN A 277 -39.25 18.47 -3.96
CA ASN A 277 -39.10 19.55 -2.98
C ASN A 277 -38.90 19.03 -1.56
N ASP A 278 -38.24 19.82 -0.70
CA ASP A 278 -38.04 19.54 0.72
C ASP A 278 -39.35 19.37 1.50
N GLN A 279 -40.43 20.02 1.07
CA GLN A 279 -41.75 19.86 1.68
C GLN A 279 -42.27 18.42 1.55
N HIS A 280 -42.04 17.77 0.42
CA HIS A 280 -42.41 16.35 0.23
C HIS A 280 -41.57 15.45 1.12
N LEU A 281 -40.29 15.77 1.34
CA LEU A 281 -39.42 15.04 2.26
C LEU A 281 -39.87 15.17 3.71
N ASN A 282 -40.29 16.36 4.14
CA ASN A 282 -40.84 16.58 5.49
C ASN A 282 -42.17 15.83 5.68
N CYS A 283 -43.04 15.80 4.66
CA CYS A 283 -44.26 15.00 4.70
C CYS A 283 -43.94 13.50 4.78
N LEU A 284 -42.91 13.03 4.05
CA LEU A 284 -42.44 11.65 4.13
C LEU A 284 -41.92 11.30 5.54
N ARG A 285 -41.12 12.18 6.16
CA ARG A 285 -40.69 12.02 7.56
C ARG A 285 -41.90 11.87 8.49
N LYS A 286 -42.91 12.75 8.33
CA LYS A 286 -44.13 12.73 9.15
C LYS A 286 -44.90 11.41 9.02
N ILE A 287 -45.06 10.89 7.80
CA ILE A 287 -45.71 9.59 7.55
C ILE A 287 -44.96 8.47 8.27
N ILE A 288 -43.62 8.45 8.22
CA ILE A 288 -42.84 7.40 8.87
C ILE A 288 -43.02 7.45 10.40
N TYR A 289 -42.99 8.65 10.99
CA TYR A 289 -43.16 8.83 12.44
C TYR A 289 -44.58 8.56 12.95
N GLU A 290 -45.61 9.00 12.22
CA GLU A 290 -47.00 8.92 12.69
C GLU A 290 -47.71 7.63 12.26
N ASP A 291 -47.42 7.11 11.06
CA ASP A 291 -48.13 5.96 10.49
C ASP A 291 -47.35 4.64 10.59
N ILE A 292 -46.01 4.66 10.52
CA ILE A 292 -45.19 3.44 10.43
C ILE A 292 -44.66 3.01 11.80
N TYR A 293 -43.87 3.84 12.48
CA TYR A 293 -43.24 3.45 13.76
C TYR A 293 -44.23 3.00 14.84
N PRO A 294 -45.40 3.64 15.03
CA PRO A 294 -46.39 3.20 16.01
C PRO A 294 -47.00 1.82 15.73
N LYS A 295 -47.05 1.41 14.45
CA LYS A 295 -47.59 0.09 14.05
C LYS A 295 -46.57 -1.03 14.25
N ILE A 296 -45.31 -0.80 13.88
CA ILE A 296 -44.27 -1.84 13.95
C ILE A 296 -43.71 -2.04 15.36
N LYS A 297 -43.82 -1.04 16.25
CA LYS A 297 -43.41 -1.10 17.66
C LYS A 297 -42.03 -1.72 17.89
N LEU A 298 -40.99 -1.18 17.23
CA LEU A 298 -39.64 -1.77 17.26
C LEU A 298 -39.03 -1.84 18.68
N TRP A 299 -39.42 -0.95 19.59
CA TRP A 299 -38.91 -0.92 20.97
C TRP A 299 -39.28 -2.16 21.77
N GLU A 300 -40.36 -2.87 21.42
CA GLU A 300 -40.75 -4.10 22.11
C GLU A 300 -39.68 -5.20 22.00
N PHE A 301 -38.83 -5.17 20.97
CA PHE A 301 -37.74 -6.14 20.79
C PHE A 301 -36.58 -5.95 21.77
N PHE A 302 -36.50 -4.79 22.45
CA PHE A 302 -35.42 -4.44 23.37
C PHE A 302 -35.90 -4.29 24.82
N GLN A 303 -37.21 -4.43 25.06
CA GLN A 303 -37.83 -4.23 26.37
C GLN A 303 -38.12 -5.56 27.10
N VAL A 304 -38.23 -5.46 28.42
CA VAL A 304 -38.60 -6.56 29.32
C VAL A 304 -40.10 -6.51 29.61
N ASP A 305 -40.77 -7.66 29.63
CA ASP A 305 -42.12 -7.76 30.17
C ASP A 305 -42.10 -7.50 31.69
N VAL A 306 -42.52 -6.28 32.06
CA VAL A 306 -42.55 -5.80 33.45
C VAL A 306 -43.38 -6.71 34.35
N ASN A 307 -44.55 -7.17 33.88
CA ASN A 307 -45.47 -7.95 34.69
C ASN A 307 -44.92 -9.34 34.95
N LYS A 308 -44.39 -9.98 33.90
CA LYS A 308 -43.78 -11.31 34.00
C LYS A 308 -42.50 -11.29 34.86
N ALA A 309 -41.64 -10.29 34.70
CA ALA A 309 -40.42 -10.15 35.50
C ALA A 309 -40.74 -9.92 36.99
N VAL A 310 -41.70 -9.06 37.31
CA VAL A 310 -42.12 -8.79 38.70
C VAL A 310 -42.75 -10.03 39.33
N GLN A 311 -43.53 -10.81 38.59
CA GLN A 311 -44.10 -12.08 39.09
C GLN A 311 -43.01 -13.12 39.39
N GLN A 312 -42.01 -13.25 38.52
CA GLN A 312 -40.86 -14.13 38.74
C GLN A 312 -40.05 -13.69 39.98
N PHE A 313 -39.78 -12.40 40.11
CA PHE A 313 -39.11 -11.82 41.27
C PHE A 313 -39.88 -12.07 42.58
N LYS A 314 -41.20 -11.85 42.58
CA LYS A 314 -42.07 -12.14 43.72
C LYS A 314 -42.03 -13.62 44.13
N THR A 315 -42.01 -14.52 43.15
CA THR A 315 -41.93 -15.97 43.38
C THR A 315 -40.59 -16.36 44.03
N LEU A 316 -39.48 -15.82 43.53
CA LEU A 316 -38.14 -16.09 44.06
C LEU A 316 -37.93 -15.54 45.49
N LEU A 317 -38.46 -14.35 45.78
CA LEU A 317 -38.46 -13.77 47.14
C LEU A 317 -39.26 -14.64 48.12
N THR A 318 -40.39 -15.19 47.69
CA THR A 318 -41.25 -16.05 48.53
C THR A 318 -40.62 -17.43 48.81
N GLN A 319 -39.76 -17.92 47.91
CA GLN A 319 -39.06 -19.20 48.04
C GLN A 319 -37.79 -19.15 48.89
N GLY A 320 -37.39 -17.98 49.42
CA GLY A 320 -36.30 -17.85 50.39
C GLY A 320 -34.88 -18.08 49.83
N LYS A 321 -34.68 -18.02 48.51
CA LYS A 321 -33.33 -18.07 47.91
C LYS A 321 -32.63 -16.72 48.11
N MET A 322 -31.88 -16.59 49.21
CA MET A 322 -30.94 -15.48 49.41
C MET A 322 -29.77 -15.65 48.43
N GLY A 323 -29.63 -14.71 47.50
CA GLY A 323 -28.55 -14.70 46.51
C GLY A 323 -27.17 -14.63 47.18
N THR A 324 -26.21 -15.37 46.63
CA THR A 324 -24.78 -15.25 46.93
C THR A 324 -24.30 -13.81 46.73
N LYS A 325 -23.39 -13.34 47.59
CA LYS A 325 -22.78 -11.99 47.52
C LYS A 325 -22.36 -11.65 46.09
N SER A 326 -23.04 -10.70 45.46
CA SER A 326 -22.60 -10.10 44.20
C SER A 326 -21.63 -8.95 44.48
N ASP A 327 -20.77 -8.66 43.50
CA ASP A 327 -19.78 -7.60 43.54
C ASP A 327 -20.48 -6.22 43.64
N PRO A 328 -20.12 -5.32 44.57
CA PRO A 328 -20.81 -4.03 44.78
C PRO A 328 -20.79 -3.05 43.60
N ASN A 329 -20.08 -3.37 42.50
CA ASN A 329 -20.01 -2.54 41.30
C ASN A 329 -20.96 -2.99 40.16
N GLN A 330 -21.69 -4.11 40.29
CA GLN A 330 -22.57 -4.63 39.24
C GLN A 330 -23.99 -4.02 39.32
N HIS A 331 -24.36 -3.25 38.30
CA HIS A 331 -25.68 -2.61 38.20
C HIS A 331 -26.66 -3.49 37.41
N LEU A 332 -27.95 -3.46 37.77
CA LEU A 332 -29.00 -4.17 37.03
C LEU A 332 -29.12 -3.62 35.59
N GLN A 333 -28.90 -4.48 34.61
CA GLN A 333 -29.01 -4.18 33.18
C GLN A 333 -29.98 -5.15 32.48
N ILE A 334 -30.54 -4.71 31.35
CA ILE A 334 -31.38 -5.56 30.50
C ILE A 334 -30.47 -6.49 29.70
N LEU A 335 -30.74 -7.80 29.81
CA LEU A 335 -30.14 -8.84 29.00
C LEU A 335 -31.02 -9.08 27.78
N GLN A 336 -30.44 -8.88 26.59
CA GLN A 336 -31.14 -9.05 25.31
C GLN A 336 -31.56 -10.52 25.11
N ASP A 337 -32.78 -10.74 24.62
CA ASP A 337 -33.25 -12.09 24.25
C ASP A 337 -32.44 -12.62 23.06
N PRO A 338 -31.82 -13.81 23.15
CA PRO A 338 -31.07 -14.39 22.03
C PRO A 338 -31.90 -14.54 20.75
N ASP A 339 -33.21 -14.78 20.89
CA ASP A 339 -34.15 -14.94 19.77
C ASP A 339 -34.78 -13.62 19.30
N TYR A 340 -34.52 -12.49 19.97
CA TYR A 340 -35.14 -11.20 19.70
C TYR A 340 -36.67 -11.30 19.56
N ARG A 341 -37.34 -11.84 20.59
CA ARG A 341 -38.81 -11.83 20.68
C ARG A 341 -39.33 -10.51 21.28
N ARG A 342 -40.55 -10.12 20.91
CA ARG A 342 -41.24 -8.97 21.52
C ARG A 342 -41.40 -9.20 23.02
N LEU A 343 -40.98 -8.22 23.82
CA LEU A 343 -40.94 -8.23 25.29
C LEU A 343 -40.18 -9.44 25.88
N GLY A 344 -39.25 -10.00 25.10
CA GLY A 344 -38.51 -11.21 25.44
C GLY A 344 -37.27 -10.97 26.31
N CYS A 345 -36.79 -9.72 26.41
CA CYS A 345 -35.58 -9.41 27.17
C CYS A 345 -35.77 -9.74 28.65
N THR A 346 -34.67 -10.06 29.32
CA THR A 346 -34.68 -10.48 30.73
C THR A 346 -33.74 -9.61 31.55
N VAL A 347 -33.75 -9.78 32.87
CA VAL A 347 -32.79 -9.17 33.78
C VAL A 347 -32.20 -10.24 34.67
N ASP A 348 -30.96 -10.04 35.13
CA ASP A 348 -30.34 -10.96 36.08
C ASP A 348 -31.08 -10.89 37.42
N MET A 349 -31.82 -11.95 37.72
CA MET A 349 -32.64 -12.04 38.92
C MET A 349 -31.78 -12.16 40.20
N ASN A 350 -30.53 -12.62 40.12
CA ASN A 350 -29.65 -12.68 41.28
C ASN A 350 -29.17 -11.29 41.69
N ILE A 351 -28.83 -10.45 40.71
CA ILE A 351 -28.48 -9.03 40.94
C ILE A 351 -29.69 -8.27 41.45
N ALA A 352 -30.88 -8.54 40.90
CA ALA A 352 -32.13 -7.94 41.38
C ALA A 352 -32.40 -8.29 42.85
N LEU A 353 -32.22 -9.55 43.25
CA LEU A 353 -32.41 -10.02 44.63
C LEU A 353 -31.35 -9.47 45.60
N ALA A 354 -30.11 -9.28 45.13
CA ALA A 354 -29.03 -8.69 45.92
C ALA A 354 -29.17 -7.16 46.09
N THR A 355 -29.74 -6.48 45.09
CA THR A 355 -29.93 -5.02 45.08
C THR A 355 -31.16 -4.60 45.88
N PHE A 356 -32.24 -5.37 45.80
CA PHE A 356 -33.52 -5.07 46.46
C PHE A 356 -33.77 -6.06 47.61
N ILE A 357 -33.05 -5.88 48.72
CA ILE A 357 -33.16 -6.73 49.91
C ILE A 357 -34.37 -6.29 50.76
N PRO A 358 -35.29 -7.20 51.13
CA PRO A 358 -36.38 -6.87 52.05
C PRO A 358 -35.85 -6.64 53.47
N HIS A 359 -36.18 -5.49 54.07
CA HIS A 359 -35.79 -5.15 55.44
C HIS A 359 -36.56 -5.95 56.52
N SER A 360 -37.61 -6.69 56.15
CA SER A 360 -38.36 -7.61 57.02
C SER A 360 -39.13 -8.68 56.21
N ASN A 361 -39.41 -9.85 56.79
CA ASN A 361 -40.12 -10.97 56.12
C ASN A 361 -41.66 -10.81 56.06
N GLY A 362 -42.17 -9.59 56.16
CA GLY A 362 -43.62 -9.32 56.08
C GLY A 362 -44.13 -9.28 54.63
N PRO A 363 -45.40 -9.68 54.36
CA PRO A 363 -45.98 -9.62 53.01
C PRO A 363 -45.99 -8.20 52.41
N ALA A 364 -46.10 -7.17 53.26
CA ALA A 364 -46.03 -5.76 52.84
C ALA A 364 -44.62 -5.34 52.37
N ALA A 365 -43.57 -5.86 53.00
CA ALA A 365 -42.18 -5.55 52.63
C ALA A 365 -41.80 -6.22 51.29
N ILE A 366 -42.32 -7.42 51.02
CA ILE A 366 -42.17 -8.11 49.72
C ILE A 366 -42.85 -7.31 48.61
N GLU A 367 -44.05 -6.77 48.88
CA GLU A 367 -44.81 -5.96 47.93
C GLU A 367 -44.13 -4.61 47.64
N GLU A 368 -43.56 -3.98 48.66
CA GLU A 368 -42.74 -2.79 48.49
C GLU A 368 -41.51 -3.08 47.61
N CYS A 369 -40.71 -4.11 47.92
CA CYS A 369 -39.58 -4.49 47.07
C CYS A 369 -39.99 -4.80 45.62
N CYS A 370 -41.15 -5.43 45.40
CA CYS A 370 -41.69 -5.67 44.06
C CYS A 370 -42.06 -4.37 43.32
N ASN A 371 -42.55 -3.34 44.02
CA ASN A 371 -42.86 -2.04 43.43
C ASN A 371 -41.59 -1.24 43.09
N TRP A 372 -40.56 -1.31 43.94
CA TRP A 372 -39.26 -0.70 43.65
C TRP A 372 -38.59 -1.37 42.44
N PHE A 373 -38.64 -2.71 42.37
CA PHE A 373 -38.18 -3.47 41.21
C PHE A 373 -38.98 -3.12 39.95
N ARG A 374 -40.32 -3.06 40.02
CA ARG A 374 -41.18 -2.62 38.90
C ARG A 374 -40.75 -1.26 38.36
N LYS A 375 -40.62 -0.26 39.24
CA LYS A 375 -40.20 1.10 38.85
C LYS A 375 -38.82 1.08 38.18
N ARG A 376 -37.89 0.28 38.69
CA ARG A 376 -36.56 0.16 38.08
C ARG A 376 -36.60 -0.47 36.69
N ILE A 377 -37.41 -1.49 36.47
CA ILE A 377 -37.60 -2.10 35.14
C ILE A 377 -38.29 -1.12 34.19
N GLU A 378 -39.27 -0.34 34.66
CA GLU A 378 -39.91 0.72 33.87
C GLU A 378 -38.89 1.80 33.45
N GLU A 379 -38.01 2.22 34.35
CA GLU A 379 -36.90 3.14 34.03
C GLU A 379 -35.95 2.56 32.98
N LEU A 380 -35.57 1.28 33.11
CA LEU A 380 -34.70 0.60 32.13
C LEU A 380 -35.39 0.44 30.77
N ASN A 381 -36.67 0.12 30.75
CA ASN A 381 -37.47 0.05 29.52
C ASN A 381 -37.63 1.44 28.87
N ALA A 382 -37.76 2.50 29.67
CA ALA A 382 -37.78 3.88 29.17
C ALA A 382 -36.42 4.28 28.57
N GLU A 383 -35.30 3.85 29.16
CA GLU A 383 -33.97 4.04 28.58
C GLU A 383 -33.84 3.33 27.23
N GLN A 384 -34.23 2.07 27.15
CA GLN A 384 -34.21 1.31 25.88
C GLN A 384 -35.15 1.92 24.83
N TYR A 385 -36.28 2.47 25.25
CA TYR A 385 -37.18 3.21 24.36
C TYR A 385 -36.50 4.46 23.79
N ARG A 386 -35.78 5.23 24.62
CA ARG A 386 -35.00 6.39 24.15
C ARG A 386 -33.91 6.00 23.16
N GLN A 387 -33.16 4.93 23.46
CA GLN A 387 -32.12 4.42 22.55
C GLN A 387 -32.70 3.95 21.22
N THR A 388 -33.81 3.21 21.26
CA THR A 388 -34.51 2.77 20.05
C THR A 388 -35.04 3.97 19.24
N SER A 389 -35.59 4.98 19.91
CA SER A 389 -36.06 6.21 19.27
C SER A 389 -34.93 6.95 18.56
N HIS A 390 -33.73 6.98 19.15
CA HIS A 390 -32.55 7.54 18.50
C HIS A 390 -32.14 6.73 17.25
N HIS A 391 -32.21 5.40 17.31
CA HIS A 391 -31.94 4.56 16.13
C HIS A 391 -32.97 4.78 15.01
N GLN A 392 -34.24 4.97 15.37
CA GLN A 392 -35.31 5.33 14.43
C GLN A 392 -35.05 6.69 13.78
N GLU A 393 -34.63 7.68 14.56
CA GLU A 393 -34.28 9.00 14.04
C GLU A 393 -33.15 8.93 13.00
N GLN A 394 -32.08 8.19 13.31
CA GLN A 394 -30.99 7.96 12.35
C GLN A 394 -31.49 7.23 11.09
N ALA A 395 -32.34 6.22 11.23
CA ALA A 395 -32.93 5.52 10.09
C ALA A 395 -33.74 6.44 9.17
N VAL A 396 -34.51 7.37 9.73
CA VAL A 396 -35.24 8.37 8.94
C VAL A 396 -34.28 9.33 8.25
N ASN A 397 -33.22 9.78 8.93
CA ASN A 397 -32.22 10.67 8.33
C ASN A 397 -31.50 10.02 7.16
N CYS A 398 -31.05 8.77 7.30
CA CYS A 398 -30.41 8.02 6.22
C CYS A 398 -31.36 7.74 5.05
N LEU A 399 -32.62 7.41 5.34
CA LEU A 399 -33.65 7.22 4.30
C LEU A 399 -33.88 8.50 3.50
N VAL A 400 -34.05 9.63 4.18
CA VAL A 400 -34.25 10.93 3.50
C VAL A 400 -33.00 11.31 2.72
N GLY A 401 -31.80 11.11 3.28
CA GLY A 401 -30.54 11.34 2.58
C GLY A 401 -30.42 10.52 1.29
N THR A 402 -30.83 9.24 1.33
CA THR A 402 -30.86 8.36 0.16
C THR A 402 -31.82 8.88 -0.91
N VAL A 403 -33.04 9.28 -0.52
CA VAL A 403 -34.03 9.85 -1.46
C VAL A 403 -33.54 11.16 -2.07
N VAL A 404 -32.92 12.03 -1.27
CA VAL A 404 -32.31 13.27 -1.76
C VAL A 404 -31.25 12.97 -2.81
N TYR A 405 -30.33 12.05 -2.53
CA TYR A 405 -29.29 11.66 -3.47
C TYR A 405 -29.86 11.04 -4.75
N GLU A 406 -30.74 10.05 -4.64
CA GLU A 406 -31.21 9.32 -5.83
C GLU A 406 -32.19 10.11 -6.72
N ARG A 407 -32.88 11.11 -6.18
CA ARG A 407 -33.98 11.81 -6.89
C ARG A 407 -33.72 13.30 -7.11
N ILE A 408 -33.13 14.01 -6.15
CA ILE A 408 -33.04 15.49 -6.17
C ILE A 408 -31.62 15.95 -6.52
N ALA A 409 -30.59 15.33 -5.94
CA ALA A 409 -29.22 15.82 -6.00
C ALA A 409 -28.71 15.89 -7.45
N CYS A 410 -27.99 16.97 -7.77
CA CYS A 410 -27.46 17.18 -9.11
C CYS A 410 -26.47 16.11 -9.55
N ASN A 411 -25.67 15.61 -8.61
CA ASN A 411 -24.68 14.55 -8.75
C ASN A 411 -25.24 13.13 -8.52
N GLY A 412 -26.56 13.00 -8.36
CA GLY A 412 -27.23 11.73 -8.17
C GLY A 412 -27.79 11.13 -9.47
N PRO A 413 -28.23 9.85 -9.44
CA PRO A 413 -28.73 9.13 -10.62
C PRO A 413 -30.07 9.64 -11.18
N LYS A 414 -30.79 10.51 -10.45
CA LYS A 414 -32.09 11.11 -10.85
C LYS A 414 -33.08 10.09 -11.43
N LEU A 415 -33.37 9.04 -10.67
CA LEU A 415 -34.13 7.86 -11.10
C LEU A 415 -35.63 8.11 -11.40
N GLY A 416 -36.09 9.36 -11.44
CA GLY A 416 -37.47 9.72 -11.78
C GLY A 416 -38.51 9.32 -10.71
N PRO A 417 -39.77 9.06 -11.10
CA PRO A 417 -40.85 8.79 -10.15
C PRO A 417 -40.68 7.43 -9.43
N ILE A 418 -41.15 7.37 -8.19
CA ILE A 418 -41.14 6.16 -7.36
C ILE A 418 -42.04 5.10 -7.99
N SER A 419 -41.48 3.91 -8.18
CA SER A 419 -42.17 2.75 -8.74
C SER A 419 -41.70 1.47 -8.06
N ARG A 420 -42.36 0.34 -8.32
CA ARG A 420 -41.88 -0.97 -7.82
C ARG A 420 -40.50 -1.36 -8.39
N LYS A 421 -40.12 -0.81 -9.56
CA LYS A 421 -38.78 -1.01 -10.16
C LYS A 421 -37.74 -0.07 -9.55
N HIS A 422 -38.13 1.18 -9.26
CA HIS A 422 -37.30 2.19 -8.62
C HIS A 422 -37.95 2.59 -7.27
N PRO A 423 -37.77 1.77 -6.23
CA PRO A 423 -38.43 1.97 -4.94
C PRO A 423 -37.94 3.24 -4.24
N LEU A 424 -38.63 3.63 -3.15
CA LEU A 424 -38.23 4.77 -2.34
C LEU A 424 -36.83 4.58 -1.73
N VAL A 425 -36.55 3.35 -1.28
CA VAL A 425 -35.24 2.91 -0.81
C VAL A 425 -34.97 1.49 -1.28
N THR A 426 -33.70 1.16 -1.46
CA THR A 426 -33.25 -0.19 -1.79
C THR A 426 -33.61 -1.16 -0.66
N ARG A 427 -34.15 -2.33 -1.03
CA ARG A 427 -34.48 -3.40 -0.07
C ARG A 427 -33.19 -3.94 0.56
N TYR A 428 -33.19 -4.09 1.88
CA TYR A 428 -32.04 -4.66 2.60
C TYR A 428 -32.12 -6.18 2.72
N PHE A 429 -33.28 -6.78 2.48
CA PHE A 429 -33.47 -8.22 2.59
C PHE A 429 -34.14 -8.81 1.34
N THR A 430 -33.80 -10.06 1.05
CA THR A 430 -34.49 -10.87 0.04
C THR A 430 -35.85 -11.34 0.57
N TYR A 431 -36.89 -11.24 -0.24
CA TYR A 431 -38.24 -11.76 0.06
C TYR A 431 -38.77 -12.53 -1.16
N PRO A 432 -38.75 -13.88 -1.15
CA PRO A 432 -39.11 -14.70 -2.32
C PRO A 432 -40.60 -15.09 -2.39
N PHE A 433 -41.42 -14.70 -1.41
CA PHE A 433 -42.84 -15.09 -1.34
C PHE A 433 -43.76 -14.05 -1.97
N LYS A 434 -45.05 -14.37 -2.09
CA LYS A 434 -46.08 -13.41 -2.52
C LYS A 434 -46.22 -12.29 -1.50
N GLU A 435 -46.44 -11.07 -1.97
CA GLU A 435 -46.68 -9.90 -1.12
C GLU A 435 -47.98 -10.10 -0.32
N LEU A 436 -47.89 -9.99 1.00
CA LEU A 436 -49.02 -10.06 1.95
C LEU A 436 -49.06 -8.78 2.78
N THR A 437 -50.02 -8.63 3.70
CA THR A 437 -50.00 -7.46 4.60
C THR A 437 -48.82 -7.52 5.57
N VAL A 438 -48.40 -6.37 6.13
CA VAL A 438 -47.27 -6.31 7.09
C VAL A 438 -47.50 -7.26 8.27
N GLU A 439 -48.73 -7.35 8.76
CA GLU A 439 -49.11 -8.19 9.89
C GLU A 439 -49.02 -9.69 9.55
N GLU A 440 -49.42 -10.08 8.34
CA GLU A 440 -49.31 -11.46 7.86
C GLU A 440 -47.84 -11.85 7.60
N GLU A 441 -47.05 -10.94 7.04
CA GLU A 441 -45.61 -11.14 6.81
C GLU A 441 -44.84 -11.27 8.13
N GLU A 442 -45.22 -10.50 9.17
CA GLU A 442 -44.59 -10.59 10.50
C GLU A 442 -44.73 -11.99 11.13
N THR A 443 -45.87 -12.67 10.93
CA THR A 443 -46.05 -14.04 11.43
C THR A 443 -45.06 -15.04 10.82
N MET A 444 -44.50 -14.73 9.63
CA MET A 444 -43.51 -15.59 8.98
C MET A 444 -42.14 -15.57 9.66
N ILE A 445 -41.84 -14.55 10.48
CA ILE A 445 -40.59 -14.49 11.26
C ILE A 445 -40.51 -15.66 12.26
N HIS A 446 -41.66 -16.12 12.75
CA HIS A 446 -41.77 -17.22 13.71
C HIS A 446 -41.79 -18.60 13.04
N GLN A 447 -41.79 -18.66 11.70
CA GLN A 447 -41.79 -19.90 10.93
C GLN A 447 -40.39 -20.16 10.38
N PRO A 448 -39.59 -21.07 10.97
CA PRO A 448 -38.19 -21.28 10.60
C PRO A 448 -38.03 -21.65 9.11
N ASP A 449 -38.98 -22.42 8.56
CA ASP A 449 -39.00 -22.85 7.15
C ASP A 449 -39.16 -21.70 6.15
N LYS A 450 -39.64 -20.53 6.59
CA LYS A 450 -39.77 -19.33 5.76
C LYS A 450 -38.74 -18.27 6.12
N ALA A 451 -38.49 -18.10 7.42
CA ALA A 451 -37.54 -17.12 7.97
C ALA A 451 -36.10 -17.34 7.50
N CYS A 452 -35.72 -18.58 7.16
CA CYS A 452 -34.40 -18.90 6.61
C CYS A 452 -34.14 -18.26 5.23
N TYR A 453 -35.18 -17.94 4.47
CA TYR A 453 -35.06 -17.33 3.14
C TYR A 453 -35.03 -15.80 3.17
N PHE A 454 -35.20 -15.19 4.33
CA PHE A 454 -35.09 -13.75 4.52
C PHE A 454 -33.63 -13.37 4.78
N MET A 455 -32.89 -13.18 3.68
CA MET A 455 -31.45 -13.00 3.73
C MET A 455 -31.05 -11.54 3.59
N ALA A 456 -30.08 -11.10 4.39
CA ALA A 456 -29.55 -9.74 4.35
C ALA A 456 -28.67 -9.50 3.12
N HIS A 457 -28.87 -8.37 2.46
CA HIS A 457 -28.04 -7.91 1.36
C HIS A 457 -26.72 -7.31 1.87
N ASN A 458 -25.70 -7.35 1.02
CA ASN A 458 -24.41 -6.74 1.32
C ASN A 458 -24.38 -5.26 0.86
N GLY A 459 -23.31 -4.56 1.22
CA GLY A 459 -23.08 -3.18 0.85
C GLY A 459 -21.84 -2.65 1.54
N TRP A 460 -21.78 -1.34 1.70
CA TRP A 460 -20.73 -0.65 2.44
C TRP A 460 -21.29 0.48 3.31
N VAL A 461 -20.55 0.87 4.33
CA VAL A 461 -20.93 1.90 5.30
C VAL A 461 -19.86 2.99 5.30
N MET A 462 -20.28 4.25 5.22
CA MET A 462 -19.36 5.38 5.24
C MET A 462 -18.68 5.50 6.61
N GLY A 463 -17.35 5.38 6.65
CA GLY A 463 -16.55 5.62 7.86
C GLY A 463 -16.68 4.57 8.96
N ASP A 464 -17.17 3.36 8.64
CA ASP A 464 -17.22 2.24 9.60
C ASP A 464 -15.85 1.58 9.78
N ASP A 465 -15.67 0.86 10.88
CA ASP A 465 -14.44 0.11 11.15
C ASP A 465 -14.35 -1.12 10.22
N PRO A 466 -13.37 -1.18 9.30
CA PRO A 466 -13.24 -2.30 8.35
C PRO A 466 -12.93 -3.64 9.04
N LEU A 467 -12.43 -3.62 10.28
CA LEU A 467 -12.17 -4.85 11.04
C LEU A 467 -13.45 -5.46 11.62
N ARG A 468 -14.54 -4.70 11.68
CA ARG A 468 -15.81 -5.16 12.23
C ARG A 468 -16.79 -5.47 11.12
N ASN A 469 -17.32 -6.68 11.14
CA ASN A 469 -18.39 -7.06 10.24
C ASN A 469 -19.72 -6.42 10.68
N PHE A 470 -20.24 -5.49 9.90
CA PHE A 470 -21.48 -4.76 10.20
C PHE A 470 -22.75 -5.63 10.23
N ALA A 471 -22.70 -6.88 9.75
CA ALA A 471 -23.82 -7.83 9.83
C ALA A 471 -23.81 -8.69 11.11
N GLU A 472 -22.70 -8.70 11.86
CA GLU A 472 -22.59 -9.47 13.09
C GLU A 472 -23.32 -8.81 14.28
N PRO A 473 -23.63 -9.58 15.34
CA PRO A 473 -24.24 -9.05 16.55
C PRO A 473 -23.39 -7.92 17.16
N GLY A 474 -24.04 -6.84 17.61
CA GLY A 474 -23.38 -5.64 18.14
C GLY A 474 -23.29 -4.47 17.15
N SER A 475 -23.61 -4.71 15.87
CA SER A 475 -23.84 -3.66 14.88
C SER A 475 -25.34 -3.38 14.72
N ASN A 476 -25.72 -2.10 14.67
CA ASN A 476 -27.09 -1.65 14.42
C ASN A 476 -27.28 -1.06 13.02
N VAL A 477 -26.31 -1.25 12.11
CA VAL A 477 -26.28 -0.65 10.76
C VAL A 477 -27.55 -0.95 9.95
N TYR A 478 -28.02 -2.21 9.94
CA TYR A 478 -29.24 -2.61 9.23
C TYR A 478 -30.50 -1.96 9.81
N LEU A 479 -30.56 -1.79 11.15
CA LEU A 479 -31.68 -1.16 11.84
C LEU A 479 -31.70 0.36 11.60
N ARG A 480 -30.53 0.99 11.64
CA ARG A 480 -30.33 2.44 11.44
C ARG A 480 -30.27 2.87 9.98
N ARG A 481 -30.34 1.93 9.03
CA ARG A 481 -30.28 2.23 7.58
C ARG A 481 -29.02 2.98 7.14
N GLU A 482 -27.91 2.73 7.82
CA GLU A 482 -26.60 3.33 7.51
C GLU A 482 -25.91 2.62 6.32
N LEU A 483 -26.44 1.48 5.86
CA LEU A 483 -25.85 0.68 4.78
C LEU A 483 -26.21 1.24 3.40
N ILE A 484 -25.20 1.49 2.58
CA ILE A 484 -25.38 1.68 1.13
C ILE A 484 -25.48 0.29 0.51
N CYS A 485 -26.72 -0.17 0.37
CA CYS A 485 -27.06 -1.56 0.09
C CYS A 485 -27.01 -1.89 -1.42
N TRP A 486 -26.41 -3.03 -1.75
CA TRP A 486 -26.47 -3.63 -3.08
C TRP A 486 -27.64 -4.60 -3.15
N GLY A 487 -28.78 -4.11 -3.62
CA GLY A 487 -30.04 -4.86 -3.63
C GLY A 487 -30.08 -6.11 -4.51
N ASP A 488 -29.04 -6.37 -5.30
CA ASP A 488 -28.87 -7.55 -6.13
C ASP A 488 -28.06 -8.67 -5.46
N SER A 489 -27.42 -8.39 -4.31
CA SER A 489 -26.35 -9.22 -3.75
C SER A 489 -26.58 -9.54 -2.27
N VAL A 490 -26.66 -10.83 -1.94
CA VAL A 490 -26.81 -11.37 -0.58
C VAL A 490 -25.44 -11.50 0.10
N LYS A 491 -25.33 -11.04 1.35
CA LYS A 491 -24.09 -11.14 2.14
C LYS A 491 -23.85 -12.58 2.63
N LEU A 492 -22.63 -13.08 2.45
CA LEU A 492 -22.23 -14.43 2.81
C LEU A 492 -21.75 -14.52 4.27
N ARG A 493 -22.19 -15.55 4.99
CA ARG A 493 -21.95 -15.79 6.42
C ARG A 493 -20.99 -16.96 6.63
N TYR A 494 -19.70 -16.67 6.70
CA TYR A 494 -18.66 -17.70 6.93
C TYR A 494 -18.58 -18.20 8.38
N GLY A 495 -18.85 -17.34 9.36
CA GLY A 495 -18.57 -17.63 10.78
C GLY A 495 -17.08 -17.47 11.12
N ASN A 496 -16.65 -18.01 12.25
CA ASN A 496 -15.27 -17.94 12.74
C ASN A 496 -14.40 -19.06 12.17
N LYS A 497 -15.00 -20.20 11.85
CA LYS A 497 -14.30 -21.41 11.40
C LYS A 497 -15.09 -22.17 10.32
N PRO A 498 -14.45 -23.03 9.52
CA PRO A 498 -15.12 -23.79 8.47
C PRO A 498 -16.33 -24.61 8.95
N GLU A 499 -16.34 -25.06 10.21
CA GLU A 499 -17.43 -25.84 10.78
C GLU A 499 -18.72 -25.05 10.97
N ASP A 500 -18.66 -23.71 11.01
CA ASP A 500 -19.84 -22.86 11.21
C ASP A 500 -20.73 -22.79 9.95
N CYS A 501 -20.13 -22.96 8.76
CA CYS A 501 -20.86 -23.07 7.49
C CYS A 501 -20.09 -23.93 6.46
N PRO A 502 -20.04 -25.26 6.63
CA PRO A 502 -19.15 -26.14 5.86
C PRO A 502 -19.34 -26.05 4.34
N TYR A 503 -20.59 -25.93 3.88
CA TYR A 503 -20.90 -25.82 2.46
C TYR A 503 -20.30 -24.55 1.84
N LEU A 504 -20.48 -23.39 2.48
CA LEU A 504 -19.97 -22.11 1.98
C LEU A 504 -18.45 -22.12 1.86
N TRP A 505 -17.75 -22.60 2.90
CA TRP A 505 -16.30 -22.72 2.89
C TRP A 505 -15.81 -23.67 1.80
N ALA A 506 -16.46 -24.82 1.61
CA ALA A 506 -16.11 -25.77 0.56
C ALA A 506 -16.36 -25.22 -0.87
N HIS A 507 -17.50 -24.55 -1.06
CA HIS A 507 -17.88 -23.92 -2.33
C HIS A 507 -16.90 -22.82 -2.73
N MET A 508 -16.57 -21.92 -1.79
CA MET A 508 -15.63 -20.82 -2.02
C MET A 508 -14.20 -21.31 -2.15
N LYS A 509 -13.80 -22.34 -1.39
CA LYS A 509 -12.50 -23.00 -1.59
C LYS A 509 -12.36 -23.52 -3.01
N LYS A 510 -13.37 -24.22 -3.54
CA LYS A 510 -13.35 -24.75 -4.91
C LYS A 510 -13.31 -23.61 -5.95
N TYR A 511 -14.05 -22.54 -5.71
CA TYR A 511 -13.98 -21.33 -6.54
C TYR A 511 -12.56 -20.76 -6.58
N THR A 512 -11.91 -20.58 -5.42
CA THR A 512 -10.53 -20.11 -5.32
C THR A 512 -9.54 -21.07 -5.99
N GLU A 513 -9.71 -22.38 -5.84
CA GLU A 513 -8.87 -23.40 -6.47
C GLU A 513 -8.96 -23.35 -8.01
N ILE A 514 -10.17 -23.20 -8.55
CA ILE A 514 -10.38 -23.03 -10.01
C ILE A 514 -9.66 -21.77 -10.49
N THR A 515 -9.84 -20.66 -9.79
CA THR A 515 -9.20 -19.39 -10.15
C THR A 515 -7.67 -19.49 -10.12
N ALA A 516 -7.08 -20.01 -9.05
CA ALA A 516 -5.63 -20.15 -8.90
C ALA A 516 -4.99 -21.12 -9.91
N LYS A 517 -5.77 -22.13 -10.35
CA LYS A 517 -5.33 -23.08 -11.36
C LYS A 517 -5.14 -22.42 -12.73
N TYR A 518 -6.10 -21.60 -13.16
CA TYR A 518 -6.11 -21.03 -14.52
C TYR A 518 -5.47 -19.65 -14.63
N PHE A 519 -5.49 -18.84 -13.57
CA PHE A 519 -4.97 -17.47 -13.58
C PHE A 519 -3.65 -17.37 -12.80
N HIS A 520 -2.89 -16.32 -13.10
CA HIS A 520 -1.57 -16.05 -12.50
C HIS A 520 -1.67 -15.24 -11.20
N GLY A 521 -2.85 -14.69 -10.93
CA GLY A 521 -3.10 -13.83 -9.79
C GLY A 521 -4.59 -13.54 -9.61
N VAL A 522 -4.90 -12.86 -8.52
CA VAL A 522 -6.26 -12.48 -8.14
C VAL A 522 -6.34 -11.02 -7.73
N ARG A 523 -7.45 -10.36 -8.06
CA ARG A 523 -7.84 -9.07 -7.47
C ARG A 523 -8.90 -9.33 -6.40
N LEU A 524 -8.65 -8.85 -5.18
CA LEU A 524 -9.59 -8.90 -4.07
C LEU A 524 -10.50 -7.67 -4.13
N ASP A 525 -11.72 -7.89 -4.59
CA ASP A 525 -12.78 -6.88 -4.58
C ASP A 525 -13.19 -6.56 -3.14
N ASN A 526 -13.28 -5.27 -2.80
CA ASN A 526 -13.67 -4.79 -1.48
C ASN A 526 -13.01 -5.58 -0.32
N CYS A 527 -11.68 -5.65 -0.35
CA CYS A 527 -10.90 -6.47 0.57
C CYS A 527 -11.12 -6.07 2.04
N HIS A 528 -11.31 -4.77 2.29
CA HIS A 528 -11.54 -4.24 3.63
C HIS A 528 -12.86 -4.72 4.27
N SER A 529 -13.86 -5.12 3.46
CA SER A 529 -15.10 -5.71 3.97
C SER A 529 -15.06 -7.24 4.10
N THR A 530 -13.95 -7.86 3.69
CA THR A 530 -13.76 -9.31 3.74
C THR A 530 -13.14 -9.70 5.08
N PRO A 531 -13.75 -10.60 5.87
CA PRO A 531 -13.16 -11.05 7.13
C PRO A 531 -11.76 -11.65 6.88
N ILE A 532 -10.76 -11.17 7.63
CA ILE A 532 -9.35 -11.48 7.37
C ILE A 532 -9.09 -12.99 7.41
N HIS A 533 -9.67 -13.73 8.36
CA HIS A 533 -9.47 -15.18 8.47
C HIS A 533 -10.02 -15.97 7.28
N VAL A 534 -11.09 -15.46 6.65
CA VAL A 534 -11.64 -16.07 5.42
C VAL A 534 -10.67 -15.84 4.28
N ALA A 535 -10.24 -14.60 4.06
CA ALA A 535 -9.30 -14.27 3.00
C ALA A 535 -7.95 -14.98 3.17
N GLU A 536 -7.44 -15.10 4.41
CA GLU A 536 -6.22 -15.88 4.73
C GLU A 536 -6.35 -17.33 4.26
N TYR A 537 -7.42 -18.02 4.65
CA TYR A 537 -7.62 -19.43 4.29
C TYR A 537 -7.75 -19.64 2.78
N MET A 538 -8.48 -18.75 2.09
CA MET A 538 -8.67 -18.84 0.63
C MET A 538 -7.36 -18.58 -0.11
N LEU A 539 -6.62 -17.53 0.25
CA LEU A 539 -5.33 -17.21 -0.37
C LEU A 539 -4.26 -18.26 -0.06
N ASP A 540 -4.24 -18.83 1.14
CA ASP A 540 -3.33 -19.92 1.47
C ASP A 540 -3.64 -21.17 0.63
N THR A 541 -4.92 -21.45 0.36
CA THR A 541 -5.33 -22.52 -0.57
C THR A 541 -4.88 -22.22 -2.00
N ALA A 542 -5.02 -20.97 -2.45
CA ALA A 542 -4.55 -20.55 -3.77
C ALA A 542 -3.02 -20.69 -3.91
N ARG A 543 -2.26 -20.25 -2.89
CA ARG A 543 -0.79 -20.33 -2.87
C ARG A 543 -0.25 -21.75 -2.82
N LYS A 544 -1.00 -22.69 -2.22
CA LYS A 544 -0.66 -24.12 -2.27
C LYS A 544 -0.69 -24.68 -3.69
N LEU A 545 -1.58 -24.17 -4.55
CA LEU A 545 -1.62 -24.54 -5.97
C LEU A 545 -0.61 -23.77 -6.81
N ARG A 546 -0.40 -22.49 -6.50
CA ARG A 546 0.52 -21.60 -7.21
C ARG A 546 1.29 -20.74 -6.20
N ALA A 547 2.54 -21.11 -5.92
CA ALA A 547 3.36 -20.41 -4.92
C ALA A 547 3.52 -18.90 -5.24
N ASP A 548 3.84 -18.58 -6.49
CA ASP A 548 4.02 -17.21 -7.01
C ASP A 548 2.69 -16.55 -7.43
N LEU A 549 1.65 -16.66 -6.61
CA LEU A 549 0.37 -16.00 -6.88
C LEU A 549 0.48 -14.47 -6.71
N TYR A 550 0.20 -13.72 -7.76
CA TYR A 550 0.09 -12.25 -7.68
C TYR A 550 -1.23 -11.84 -7.03
N VAL A 551 -1.19 -11.09 -5.92
CA VAL A 551 -2.41 -10.66 -5.23
C VAL A 551 -2.52 -9.14 -5.27
N VAL A 552 -3.59 -8.65 -5.87
CA VAL A 552 -3.96 -7.23 -5.91
C VAL A 552 -5.15 -7.03 -4.98
N ALA A 553 -5.19 -5.95 -4.21
CA ALA A 553 -6.35 -5.66 -3.38
C ALA A 553 -6.81 -4.20 -3.53
N GLU A 554 -8.12 -4.04 -3.59
CA GLU A 554 -8.77 -2.76 -3.36
C GLU A 554 -8.99 -2.58 -1.85
N LEU A 555 -8.20 -1.69 -1.24
CA LEU A 555 -8.15 -1.52 0.20
C LEU A 555 -8.07 -0.03 0.57
N PHE A 556 -9.11 0.44 1.27
CA PHE A 556 -9.27 1.82 1.72
C PHE A 556 -9.67 1.85 3.19
N THR A 557 -8.72 1.60 4.11
CA THR A 557 -9.04 1.54 5.55
C THR A 557 -8.94 2.90 6.27
N GLY A 558 -8.62 3.98 5.55
CA GLY A 558 -8.44 5.33 6.09
C GLY A 558 -7.14 5.52 6.91
N SER A 559 -6.37 4.45 7.16
CA SER A 559 -5.09 4.48 7.87
C SER A 559 -4.08 3.52 7.26
N GLU A 560 -2.86 3.99 7.02
CA GLU A 560 -1.78 3.16 6.48
C GLU A 560 -1.37 2.02 7.43
N GLU A 561 -1.48 2.23 8.74
CA GLU A 561 -1.21 1.16 9.72
C GLU A 561 -2.21 0.02 9.61
N LEU A 562 -3.48 0.32 9.32
CA LEU A 562 -4.52 -0.69 9.13
C LEU A 562 -4.33 -1.40 7.79
N ASP A 563 -4.03 -0.65 6.72
CA ASP A 563 -3.67 -1.24 5.43
C ASP A 563 -2.53 -2.26 5.59
N ASN A 564 -1.50 -1.92 6.37
CA ASN A 564 -0.36 -2.81 6.65
C ASN A 564 -0.77 -4.11 7.35
N ILE A 565 -1.79 -4.10 8.22
CA ILE A 565 -2.29 -5.33 8.86
C ILE A 565 -2.84 -6.29 7.79
N PHE A 566 -3.65 -5.79 6.85
CA PHE A 566 -4.20 -6.61 5.77
C PHE A 566 -3.09 -7.10 4.84
N VAL A 567 -2.17 -6.21 4.43
CA VAL A 567 -1.03 -6.59 3.57
C VAL A 567 -0.17 -7.66 4.24
N ASN A 568 0.18 -7.45 5.52
CA ASN A 568 0.98 -8.38 6.30
C ASN A 568 0.30 -9.75 6.43
N ARG A 569 -0.99 -9.80 6.78
CA ARG A 569 -1.67 -11.07 7.06
C ARG A 569 -2.04 -11.85 5.80
N LEU A 570 -2.54 -11.14 4.79
CA LEU A 570 -2.99 -11.73 3.53
C LEU A 570 -1.84 -11.95 2.55
N GLY A 571 -0.70 -11.28 2.72
CA GLY A 571 0.42 -11.31 1.78
C GLY A 571 0.07 -10.62 0.46
N ILE A 572 -0.62 -9.49 0.52
CA ILE A 572 -1.00 -8.73 -0.68
C ILE A 572 0.26 -8.22 -1.37
N THR A 573 0.38 -8.47 -2.68
CA THR A 573 1.53 -8.02 -3.46
C THR A 573 1.42 -6.53 -3.79
N SER A 574 0.25 -6.09 -4.28
CA SER A 574 0.01 -4.71 -4.70
C SER A 574 -1.31 -4.16 -4.18
N LEU A 575 -1.30 -2.91 -3.71
CA LEU A 575 -2.51 -2.16 -3.40
C LEU A 575 -2.92 -1.28 -4.58
N ILE A 576 -4.20 -1.30 -4.93
CA ILE A 576 -4.73 -0.40 -5.97
C ILE A 576 -4.70 1.03 -5.46
N ARG A 577 -4.15 1.93 -6.26
CA ARG A 577 -4.17 3.38 -6.06
C ARG A 577 -4.74 4.03 -7.32
N GLU A 578 -5.52 5.09 -7.18
CA GLU A 578 -6.29 5.67 -8.28
C GLU A 578 -5.87 7.11 -8.56
N ALA A 579 -5.45 7.41 -9.79
CA ALA A 579 -5.08 8.76 -10.21
C ALA A 579 -6.30 9.71 -10.25
N MET A 580 -7.50 9.17 -10.49
CA MET A 580 -8.75 9.94 -10.49
C MET A 580 -9.11 10.58 -9.16
N THR A 581 -8.52 10.14 -8.05
CA THR A 581 -8.71 10.77 -6.72
C THR A 581 -8.05 12.15 -6.62
N ALA A 582 -7.07 12.44 -7.49
CA ALA A 582 -6.46 13.76 -7.56
C ALA A 582 -7.44 14.78 -8.15
N TYR A 583 -7.71 15.85 -7.40
CA TYR A 583 -8.58 16.95 -7.83
C TYR A 583 -7.83 18.02 -8.66
N ASN A 584 -6.49 17.99 -8.63
CA ASN A 584 -5.63 18.84 -9.45
C ASN A 584 -4.29 18.13 -9.78
N SER A 585 -3.53 18.75 -10.66
CA SER A 585 -2.19 18.32 -11.10
C SER A 585 -1.19 18.14 -9.96
N HIS A 586 -1.23 19.01 -8.94
CA HIS A 586 -0.33 18.95 -7.78
C HIS A 586 -0.56 17.68 -6.96
N GLU A 587 -1.81 17.33 -6.69
CA GLU A 587 -2.14 16.10 -5.97
C GLU A 587 -1.75 14.86 -6.76
N GLU A 588 -1.90 14.87 -8.08
CA GLU A 588 -1.44 13.78 -8.94
C GLU A 588 0.09 13.62 -8.87
N GLY A 589 0.84 14.72 -8.92
CA GLY A 589 2.29 14.73 -8.71
C GLY A 589 2.72 14.26 -7.30
N ARG A 590 1.92 14.55 -6.27
CA ARG A 590 2.14 14.06 -4.90
C ARG A 590 1.91 12.56 -4.78
N LEU A 591 0.92 12.00 -5.47
CA LEU A 591 0.73 10.54 -5.54
C LEU A 591 1.93 9.87 -6.20
N VAL A 592 2.43 10.44 -7.30
CA VAL A 592 3.67 9.95 -7.93
C VAL A 592 4.88 10.10 -7.01
N TYR A 593 5.00 11.17 -6.22
CA TYR A 593 6.10 11.28 -5.24
C TYR A 593 6.11 10.10 -4.27
N ARG A 594 4.93 9.77 -3.73
CA ARG A 594 4.77 8.76 -2.68
C ARG A 594 4.97 7.34 -3.22
N PHE A 595 4.50 7.05 -4.43
CA PHE A 595 4.57 5.73 -5.04
C PHE A 595 5.67 5.62 -6.11
N GLY A 596 6.48 6.68 -6.27
CA GLY A 596 7.44 6.84 -7.35
C GLY A 596 8.76 6.13 -7.13
N GLY A 597 9.03 5.61 -5.92
CA GLY A 597 10.26 4.89 -5.59
C GLY A 597 11.22 5.70 -4.73
N GLU A 598 12.51 5.40 -4.83
CA GLU A 598 13.54 6.06 -4.02
C GLU A 598 13.82 7.49 -4.54
N PRO A 599 14.13 8.47 -3.67
CA PRO A 599 14.55 9.79 -4.13
C PRO A 599 15.79 9.77 -5.02
N VAL A 600 15.91 10.71 -5.96
CA VAL A 600 17.12 10.87 -6.78
C VAL A 600 18.31 11.26 -5.89
N GLY A 601 19.41 10.53 -6.02
CA GLY A 601 20.60 10.73 -5.18
C GLY A 601 20.57 9.98 -3.85
N SER A 602 19.71 8.97 -3.72
CA SER A 602 19.65 8.07 -2.55
C SER A 602 21.00 7.42 -2.25
N PHE A 603 21.27 7.16 -0.97
CA PHE A 603 22.52 6.53 -0.52
C PHE A 603 22.69 5.12 -1.06
N VAL A 604 23.94 4.72 -1.34
CA VAL A 604 24.25 3.34 -1.75
C VAL A 604 24.10 2.41 -0.55
N GLN A 605 23.12 1.51 -0.65
CA GLN A 605 22.79 0.59 0.43
C GLN A 605 23.70 -0.65 0.40
N PRO A 606 24.31 -1.06 1.53
CA PRO A 606 25.12 -2.27 1.58
C PRO A 606 24.26 -3.53 1.46
N ARG A 607 24.86 -4.64 0.97
CA ARG A 607 24.17 -5.94 0.84
C ARG A 607 23.68 -6.49 2.18
N LEU A 608 24.49 -6.27 3.22
CA LEU A 608 24.13 -6.53 4.62
C LEU A 608 23.62 -5.22 5.22
N ARG A 609 22.33 -5.16 5.55
CA ARG A 609 21.72 -3.96 6.16
C ARG A 609 20.57 -4.30 7.11
N PRO A 610 20.23 -3.40 8.04
CA PRO A 610 19.01 -3.51 8.82
C PRO A 610 17.77 -3.65 7.93
N LEU A 611 16.82 -4.47 8.38
CA LEU A 611 15.51 -4.58 7.77
C LEU A 611 14.70 -3.34 8.14
N MET A 612 14.44 -2.50 7.14
CA MET A 612 13.66 -1.27 7.31
C MET A 612 12.19 -1.51 6.91
N PRO A 613 11.23 -0.81 7.54
CA PRO A 613 9.85 -0.80 7.09
C PRO A 613 9.74 -0.35 5.63
N ALA A 614 8.89 -1.03 4.86
CA ALA A 614 8.63 -0.71 3.46
C ALA A 614 7.19 -0.21 3.28
N ILE A 615 6.98 0.61 2.25
CA ILE A 615 5.63 0.97 1.79
C ILE A 615 5.08 -0.19 0.97
N ALA A 616 3.77 -0.44 1.04
CA ALA A 616 3.13 -1.42 0.19
C ALA A 616 3.27 -1.03 -1.28
N HIS A 617 3.78 -1.94 -2.10
CA HIS A 617 3.87 -1.76 -3.56
C HIS A 617 2.50 -1.40 -4.13
N ALA A 618 2.48 -0.43 -5.04
CA ALA A 618 1.26 0.11 -5.62
C ALA A 618 1.00 -0.50 -7.00
N LEU A 619 -0.28 -0.71 -7.31
CA LEU A 619 -0.77 -0.79 -8.68
C LEU A 619 -1.48 0.54 -8.94
N PHE A 620 -0.77 1.46 -9.60
CA PHE A 620 -1.27 2.81 -9.83
C PHE A 620 -2.11 2.85 -11.11
N MET A 621 -3.42 2.98 -10.93
CA MET A 621 -4.40 2.94 -12.00
C MET A 621 -4.70 4.37 -12.48
N ASP A 622 -4.60 4.62 -13.79
CA ASP A 622 -5.08 5.86 -14.40
C ASP A 622 -6.57 6.05 -14.11
N ILE A 623 -7.31 4.96 -14.27
CA ILE A 623 -8.74 4.85 -14.02
C ILE A 623 -9.09 3.41 -13.65
N THR A 624 -9.90 3.25 -12.61
CA THR A 624 -10.53 1.96 -12.29
C THR A 624 -11.89 1.85 -12.98
N HIS A 625 -12.46 0.65 -13.01
CA HIS A 625 -13.75 0.42 -13.68
C HIS A 625 -14.94 0.99 -12.88
N ASP A 626 -14.72 1.44 -11.64
CA ASP A 626 -15.73 2.08 -10.79
C ASP A 626 -15.67 3.61 -10.83
N ASN A 627 -14.58 4.19 -11.33
CA ASN A 627 -14.45 5.64 -11.44
C ASN A 627 -15.45 6.26 -12.45
N GLU A 628 -15.78 7.52 -12.21
CA GLU A 628 -16.54 8.33 -13.17
C GLU A 628 -15.76 8.56 -14.46
N CYS A 629 -16.45 8.94 -15.54
CA CYS A 629 -15.81 9.20 -16.82
C CYS A 629 -14.84 10.40 -16.72
N PRO A 630 -13.54 10.21 -17.02
CA PRO A 630 -12.54 11.29 -16.92
C PRO A 630 -12.86 12.47 -17.84
N ILE A 631 -13.52 12.21 -18.97
CA ILE A 631 -13.91 13.26 -19.91
C ILE A 631 -15.00 14.17 -19.33
N GLN A 632 -15.88 13.62 -18.49
CA GLN A 632 -16.94 14.38 -17.83
C GLN A 632 -16.43 15.13 -16.60
N HIS A 633 -15.51 14.50 -15.86
CA HIS A 633 -14.96 15.07 -14.62
C HIS A 633 -13.80 16.06 -14.88
N ARG A 634 -13.01 15.83 -15.94
CA ARG A 634 -11.83 16.62 -16.31
C ARG A 634 -11.98 17.15 -17.75
N SER A 635 -11.25 16.57 -18.70
CA SER A 635 -11.41 16.82 -20.13
C SER A 635 -10.85 15.65 -20.94
N ALA A 636 -11.21 15.59 -22.24
CA ALA A 636 -10.63 14.60 -23.15
C ALA A 636 -9.12 14.81 -23.40
N TYR A 637 -8.60 16.02 -23.20
CA TYR A 637 -7.19 16.34 -23.38
C TYR A 637 -6.30 15.80 -22.26
N ASP A 638 -6.87 15.50 -21.09
CA ASP A 638 -6.14 15.11 -19.88
C ASP A 638 -5.71 13.64 -19.86
N ALA A 639 -6.32 12.80 -20.71
CA ALA A 639 -6.08 11.36 -20.68
C ALA A 639 -4.62 10.99 -20.99
N LEU A 640 -3.99 11.68 -21.94
CA LEU A 640 -2.60 11.46 -22.32
C LEU A 640 -1.58 11.91 -21.23
N PRO A 641 -1.63 13.16 -20.72
CA PRO A 641 -0.70 13.60 -19.68
C PRO A 641 -0.86 12.82 -18.37
N SER A 642 -2.08 12.53 -17.91
CA SER A 642 -2.31 11.74 -16.69
C SER A 642 -1.70 10.34 -16.82
N ALA A 643 -1.96 9.66 -17.95
CA ALA A 643 -1.37 8.35 -18.27
C ALA A 643 0.17 8.36 -18.22
N MET A 644 0.81 9.42 -18.74
CA MET A 644 2.26 9.56 -18.68
C MET A 644 2.75 9.78 -17.25
N ILE A 645 2.10 10.65 -16.48
CA ILE A 645 2.46 10.94 -15.08
C ILE A 645 2.40 9.66 -14.24
N VAL A 646 1.31 8.90 -14.34
CA VAL A 646 1.16 7.58 -13.68
C VAL A 646 2.25 6.62 -14.13
N SER A 647 2.52 6.55 -15.43
CA SER A 647 3.55 5.66 -15.99
C SER A 647 4.99 6.04 -15.63
N MET A 648 5.22 7.23 -15.07
CA MET A 648 6.50 7.66 -14.53
C MET A 648 6.69 7.34 -13.04
N ALA A 649 5.73 6.75 -12.34
CA ALA A 649 5.91 6.27 -10.96
C ALA A 649 6.54 4.87 -10.92
N CYS A 650 7.63 4.62 -10.18
CA CYS A 650 8.30 3.29 -10.13
C CYS A 650 7.47 2.24 -9.36
N CYS A 651 6.35 1.84 -9.93
CA CYS A 651 5.45 0.81 -9.45
C CYS A 651 4.66 0.24 -10.64
N ALA A 652 3.88 -0.82 -10.42
CA ALA A 652 2.96 -1.33 -11.43
C ALA A 652 1.93 -0.27 -11.83
N THR A 653 1.57 -0.21 -13.11
CA THR A 653 0.58 0.73 -13.63
C THR A 653 -0.61 -0.01 -14.23
N GLY A 654 -1.75 0.66 -14.36
CA GLY A 654 -2.85 0.08 -15.11
C GLY A 654 -3.94 1.04 -15.51
N SER A 655 -4.85 0.54 -16.36
CA SER A 655 -5.97 1.31 -16.88
C SER A 655 -7.17 0.41 -17.18
N THR A 656 -8.34 1.00 -17.30
CA THR A 656 -9.56 0.28 -17.69
C THR A 656 -9.84 0.49 -19.18
N LYS A 657 -10.19 -0.59 -19.88
CA LYS A 657 -10.52 -0.55 -21.30
C LYS A 657 -11.65 0.46 -21.57
N GLY A 658 -11.41 1.38 -22.49
CA GLY A 658 -12.29 2.53 -22.77
C GLY A 658 -11.64 3.88 -22.46
N TYR A 659 -10.67 3.92 -21.54
CA TYR A 659 -9.87 5.12 -21.28
C TYR A 659 -9.04 5.53 -22.49
N ASP A 660 -8.28 4.58 -23.03
CA ASP A 660 -7.36 4.81 -24.15
C ASP A 660 -8.10 5.19 -25.45
N GLU A 661 -9.36 4.76 -25.59
CA GLU A 661 -10.23 5.13 -26.72
C GLU A 661 -11.01 6.42 -26.50
N LEU A 662 -10.88 7.08 -25.34
CA LEU A 662 -11.61 8.30 -24.98
C LEU A 662 -13.13 8.11 -25.01
N VAL A 663 -13.64 7.09 -24.31
CA VAL A 663 -15.08 6.83 -24.17
C VAL A 663 -15.74 7.91 -23.28
N PRO A 664 -16.73 8.69 -23.76
CA PRO A 664 -17.25 9.88 -23.07
C PRO A 664 -18.34 9.58 -22.03
N HIS A 665 -18.44 8.34 -21.56
CA HIS A 665 -19.40 7.91 -20.55
C HIS A 665 -18.81 6.80 -19.70
N GLN A 666 -19.31 6.67 -18.47
CA GLN A 666 -18.89 5.59 -17.58
C GLN A 666 -19.40 4.24 -18.13
N ILE A 667 -18.49 3.27 -18.21
CA ILE A 667 -18.80 1.90 -18.61
C ILE A 667 -19.31 1.17 -17.38
N SER A 668 -20.62 1.21 -17.15
CA SER A 668 -21.24 0.67 -15.94
C SER A 668 -21.09 -0.85 -15.86
N VAL A 669 -20.60 -1.34 -14.73
CA VAL A 669 -20.55 -2.77 -14.40
C VAL A 669 -21.92 -3.45 -14.38
N VAL A 670 -23.01 -2.67 -14.25
CA VAL A 670 -24.39 -3.17 -14.24
C VAL A 670 -25.07 -2.96 -15.58
N SER A 671 -25.15 -1.73 -16.08
CA SER A 671 -26.05 -1.39 -17.20
C SER A 671 -25.42 -1.54 -18.59
N GLU A 672 -24.11 -1.70 -18.70
CA GLU A 672 -23.46 -1.86 -20.01
C GLU A 672 -23.64 -3.28 -20.56
N GLU A 673 -24.11 -3.36 -21.81
CA GLU A 673 -24.32 -4.62 -22.54
C GLU A 673 -23.60 -4.61 -23.91
N ARG A 674 -23.02 -3.48 -24.30
CA ARG A 674 -22.33 -3.34 -25.58
C ARG A 674 -20.94 -3.94 -25.50
N PHE A 675 -20.45 -4.28 -26.69
CA PHE A 675 -19.21 -5.00 -26.88
C PHE A 675 -18.03 -4.06 -27.07
N TYR A 676 -16.87 -4.44 -26.52
CA TYR A 676 -15.61 -3.77 -26.84
C TYR A 676 -15.29 -3.95 -28.33
N ALA A 677 -14.70 -2.91 -28.92
CA ALA A 677 -14.24 -2.94 -30.30
C ALA A 677 -13.06 -3.90 -30.49
N LYS A 678 -12.97 -4.48 -31.70
CA LYS A 678 -11.92 -5.42 -32.11
C LYS A 678 -10.70 -4.68 -32.68
N TRP A 679 -9.53 -5.29 -32.59
CA TRP A 679 -8.33 -4.75 -33.25
C TRP A 679 -8.36 -5.00 -34.76
N ASN A 680 -8.24 -3.94 -35.57
CA ASN A 680 -8.06 -4.06 -37.02
C ASN A 680 -7.12 -2.97 -37.56
N SER A 681 -5.93 -3.38 -38.01
CA SER A 681 -4.90 -2.45 -38.49
C SER A 681 -5.26 -1.72 -39.80
N ALA A 682 -6.14 -2.30 -40.63
CA ALA A 682 -6.48 -1.78 -41.95
C ALA A 682 -7.85 -1.05 -41.99
N ALA A 683 -8.60 -1.05 -40.89
CA ALA A 683 -9.91 -0.44 -40.83
C ALA A 683 -9.83 1.09 -40.90
N HIS A 684 -10.63 1.69 -41.78
CA HIS A 684 -11.04 3.09 -41.63
C HIS A 684 -11.97 3.17 -40.42
N LEU A 685 -11.80 4.14 -39.52
CA LEU A 685 -12.55 4.36 -38.26
C LEU A 685 -14.05 4.01 -38.36
N ALA A 686 -14.35 2.72 -38.24
CA ALA A 686 -15.67 2.14 -38.38
C ALA A 686 -16.18 1.76 -37.00
N SER A 687 -17.50 1.66 -36.86
CA SER A 687 -18.08 1.24 -35.58
C SER A 687 -17.68 -0.21 -35.27
N GLY A 688 -17.09 -0.45 -34.10
CA GLY A 688 -16.71 -1.78 -33.63
C GLY A 688 -15.26 -2.21 -33.92
N GLU A 689 -14.45 -1.38 -34.58
CA GLU A 689 -13.02 -1.66 -34.84
C GLU A 689 -12.13 -0.50 -34.38
N VAL A 690 -10.95 -0.82 -33.84
CA VAL A 690 -9.96 0.16 -33.36
C VAL A 690 -8.59 -0.08 -33.95
N ASN A 691 -7.85 1.02 -34.11
CA ASN A 691 -6.47 1.07 -34.59
C ASN A 691 -5.70 2.19 -33.87
N PHE A 692 -4.41 2.36 -34.20
CA PHE A 692 -3.55 3.39 -33.60
C PHE A 692 -4.02 4.85 -33.80
N GLN A 693 -4.96 5.13 -34.71
CA GLN A 693 -5.54 6.47 -34.92
C GLN A 693 -6.77 6.75 -34.02
N THR A 694 -7.12 5.81 -33.13
CA THR A 694 -8.24 5.95 -32.20
C THR A 694 -7.74 6.41 -30.84
N GLY A 695 -8.28 7.52 -30.33
CA GLY A 695 -7.94 8.07 -29.02
C GLY A 695 -6.45 8.28 -28.83
N ILE A 696 -5.91 7.72 -27.75
CA ILE A 696 -4.50 7.79 -27.35
C ILE A 696 -3.77 6.45 -27.50
N LEU A 697 -4.31 5.46 -28.23
CA LEU A 697 -3.74 4.10 -28.30
C LEU A 697 -2.27 4.06 -28.77
N ALA A 698 -1.91 4.87 -29.77
CA ALA A 698 -0.52 4.99 -30.21
C ALA A 698 0.40 5.56 -29.10
N GLY A 699 -0.11 6.52 -28.33
CA GLY A 699 0.62 7.13 -27.22
C GLY A 699 0.80 6.15 -26.08
N ARG A 700 -0.26 5.39 -25.76
CA ARG A 700 -0.21 4.33 -24.75
C ARG A 700 0.86 3.29 -25.06
N LEU A 701 1.01 2.88 -26.32
CA LEU A 701 2.08 1.97 -26.74
C LEU A 701 3.47 2.53 -26.42
N ALA A 702 3.72 3.78 -26.77
CA ALA A 702 5.01 4.43 -26.51
C ALA A 702 5.26 4.60 -25.01
N ILE A 703 4.24 4.99 -24.24
CA ILE A 703 4.30 5.16 -22.78
C ILE A 703 4.58 3.82 -22.08
N ASN A 704 3.86 2.76 -22.43
CA ASN A 704 4.01 1.43 -21.83
C ASN A 704 5.39 0.84 -22.14
N ARG A 705 5.88 1.00 -23.38
CA ARG A 705 7.25 0.57 -23.76
C ARG A 705 8.31 1.31 -22.96
N LEU A 706 8.17 2.63 -22.83
CA LEU A 706 9.07 3.45 -22.03
C LEU A 706 9.06 3.00 -20.56
N HIS A 707 7.88 2.84 -19.96
CA HIS A 707 7.74 2.39 -18.57
C HIS A 707 8.43 1.03 -18.33
N GLN A 708 8.19 0.05 -19.21
CA GLN A 708 8.80 -1.28 -19.14
C GLN A 708 10.32 -1.21 -19.34
N GLU A 709 10.80 -0.40 -20.29
CA GLU A 709 12.24 -0.18 -20.50
C GLU A 709 12.91 0.39 -19.24
N LEU A 710 12.29 1.41 -18.62
CA LEU A 710 12.80 2.07 -17.44
C LEU A 710 12.85 1.12 -16.24
N GLY A 711 11.78 0.34 -16.00
CA GLY A 711 11.78 -0.66 -14.94
C GLY A 711 12.83 -1.75 -15.16
N ALA A 712 12.93 -2.30 -16.38
CA ALA A 712 13.89 -3.37 -16.70
C ALA A 712 15.36 -2.91 -16.62
N LYS A 713 15.65 -1.65 -16.94
CA LYS A 713 17.01 -1.06 -16.82
C LYS A 713 17.35 -0.55 -15.42
N GLY A 714 16.43 -0.67 -14.45
CA GLY A 714 16.67 -0.27 -13.06
C GLY A 714 16.67 1.24 -12.86
N PHE A 715 15.76 1.97 -13.52
CA PHE A 715 15.46 3.37 -13.18
C PHE A 715 14.52 3.40 -11.97
N ASN A 716 15.07 3.09 -10.80
CA ASN A 716 14.33 2.91 -9.54
C ASN A 716 14.29 4.17 -8.66
N GLN A 717 14.99 5.23 -9.06
CA GLN A 717 14.93 6.52 -8.37
C GLN A 717 13.97 7.45 -9.11
N ALA A 718 13.07 8.12 -8.40
CA ALA A 718 12.18 9.12 -8.96
C ALA A 718 12.16 10.41 -8.14
N ARG A 719 11.84 11.51 -8.84
CA ARG A 719 11.60 12.82 -8.26
C ARG A 719 10.43 13.46 -9.01
N SER A 720 9.38 13.85 -8.30
CA SER A 720 8.25 14.61 -8.85
C SER A 720 8.23 16.08 -8.42
N GLU A 721 9.33 16.56 -7.84
CA GLU A 721 9.46 17.93 -7.32
C GLU A 721 9.86 18.93 -8.41
N ASP A 722 8.99 19.20 -9.37
CA ASP A 722 9.02 20.45 -10.15
C ASP A 722 7.62 20.67 -10.77
N GLN A 723 6.65 21.13 -9.95
CA GLN A 723 5.47 21.77 -10.52
C GLN A 723 5.94 23.08 -11.16
N VAL A 724 6.09 23.06 -12.47
CA VAL A 724 6.61 24.21 -13.23
C VAL A 724 5.56 25.32 -13.26
N ASP A 725 4.28 24.94 -13.30
CA ASP A 725 3.11 25.83 -13.28
C ASP A 725 1.88 25.06 -12.74
N GLU A 726 0.76 25.74 -12.47
CA GLU A 726 -0.49 25.13 -11.98
C GLU A 726 -0.90 23.92 -12.84
N ASP A 727 -0.71 23.95 -14.16
CA ASP A 727 -1.12 22.88 -15.07
C ASP A 727 0.04 21.99 -15.58
N ILE A 728 1.29 22.27 -15.20
CA ILE A 728 2.48 21.59 -15.75
C ILE A 728 3.22 20.82 -14.66
N VAL A 729 3.30 19.50 -14.85
CA VAL A 729 3.98 18.57 -13.94
C VAL A 729 5.20 17.99 -14.63
N ALA A 730 6.37 18.13 -14.02
CA ALA A 730 7.59 17.44 -14.44
C ALA A 730 7.90 16.26 -13.51
N VAL A 731 8.10 15.08 -14.08
CA VAL A 731 8.49 13.87 -13.35
C VAL A 731 9.81 13.34 -13.91
N THR A 732 10.79 13.14 -13.03
CA THR A 732 12.11 12.61 -13.39
C THR A 732 12.29 11.21 -12.82
N ARG A 733 12.65 10.25 -13.67
CA ARG A 733 13.18 8.94 -13.26
C ARG A 733 14.68 8.87 -13.53
N HIS A 734 15.46 8.37 -12.57
CA HIS A 734 16.92 8.29 -12.64
C HIS A 734 17.40 6.86 -12.43
N CYS A 735 18.41 6.44 -13.20
CA CYS A 735 19.10 5.18 -12.99
C CYS A 735 20.39 5.42 -12.19
N PRO A 736 20.54 4.88 -10.96
CA PRO A 736 21.74 5.08 -10.13
C PRO A 736 23.00 4.39 -10.70
N ASN A 737 22.83 3.42 -11.62
CA ASN A 737 23.93 2.68 -12.22
C ASN A 737 24.57 3.41 -13.40
N THR A 738 23.75 3.98 -14.28
CA THR A 738 24.22 4.66 -15.50
C THR A 738 24.23 6.19 -15.36
N HIS A 739 23.56 6.72 -14.33
CA HIS A 739 23.26 8.14 -14.14
C HIS A 739 22.54 8.81 -15.32
N GLN A 740 21.82 8.02 -16.10
CA GLN A 740 20.86 8.55 -17.05
C GLN A 740 19.55 8.87 -16.33
N SER A 741 18.95 9.99 -16.70
CA SER A 741 17.64 10.42 -16.26
C SER A 741 16.67 10.48 -17.44
N VAL A 742 15.41 10.21 -17.17
CA VAL A 742 14.30 10.45 -18.10
C VAL A 742 13.35 11.44 -17.45
N VAL A 743 13.15 12.59 -18.10
CA VAL A 743 12.34 13.71 -17.59
C VAL A 743 11.11 13.83 -18.46
N ALA A 744 9.93 13.57 -17.89
CA ALA A 744 8.65 13.75 -18.56
C ALA A 744 8.01 15.06 -18.11
N VAL A 745 7.70 15.94 -19.05
CA VAL A 745 6.99 17.20 -18.83
C VAL A 745 5.59 17.06 -19.42
N CYS A 746 4.59 17.13 -18.55
CA CYS A 746 3.20 16.87 -18.89
C CYS A 746 2.36 18.12 -18.62
N ARG A 747 1.71 18.64 -19.66
CA ARG A 747 0.75 19.75 -19.51
C ARG A 747 -0.66 19.17 -19.40
N THR A 748 -1.14 19.08 -18.17
CA THR A 748 -2.45 18.51 -17.80
C THR A 748 -3.60 19.41 -18.25
N ALA A 749 -4.82 18.85 -18.25
CA ALA A 749 -6.03 19.55 -18.67
C ALA A 749 -7.23 19.15 -17.79
N PHE A 750 -7.13 19.42 -16.49
CA PHE A 750 -8.18 19.14 -15.50
C PHE A 750 -9.50 19.88 -15.77
N ARG A 751 -9.47 20.95 -16.58
CA ARG A 751 -10.66 21.69 -17.04
C ARG A 751 -10.71 21.70 -18.56
N ASP A 752 -11.90 21.77 -19.17
CA ASP A 752 -11.99 21.84 -20.63
C ASP A 752 -11.35 23.15 -21.16
N PRO A 753 -10.31 23.06 -22.03
CA PRO A 753 -9.66 24.22 -22.64
C PRO A 753 -10.59 25.11 -23.48
N LYS A 754 -11.77 24.61 -23.90
CA LYS A 754 -12.77 25.39 -24.63
C LYS A 754 -13.57 26.33 -23.74
N THR A 755 -13.74 25.98 -22.46
CA THR A 755 -14.57 26.72 -21.51
C THR A 755 -13.76 27.48 -20.46
N CYS A 756 -12.49 27.11 -20.27
CA CYS A 756 -11.63 27.68 -19.25
C CYS A 756 -10.36 28.28 -19.85
N PHE A 757 -9.85 29.32 -19.19
CA PHE A 757 -8.61 29.98 -19.60
C PHE A 757 -7.39 29.17 -19.17
N TYR A 758 -6.47 28.94 -20.12
CA TYR A 758 -5.14 28.38 -19.88
C TYR A 758 -4.10 29.41 -20.33
N SER A 759 -3.04 29.60 -19.54
CA SER A 759 -1.97 30.54 -19.90
C SER A 759 -1.32 30.15 -21.23
N LYS A 760 -1.10 31.11 -22.12
CA LYS A 760 -0.32 30.86 -23.36
C LYS A 760 1.18 30.97 -23.13
N GLU A 761 1.58 31.71 -22.10
CA GLU A 761 2.97 31.86 -21.70
C GLU A 761 3.31 30.71 -20.77
N VAL A 762 4.18 29.81 -21.25
CA VAL A 762 4.71 28.70 -20.47
C VAL A 762 6.10 29.10 -19.97
N PRO A 763 6.39 29.00 -18.67
CA PRO A 763 7.70 29.32 -18.13
C PRO A 763 8.80 28.43 -18.73
N GLU A 764 9.98 29.00 -18.92
CA GLU A 764 11.18 28.25 -19.32
C GLU A 764 11.54 27.21 -18.26
N MET A 765 12.04 26.05 -18.72
CA MET A 765 12.46 24.97 -17.82
C MET A 765 13.96 24.72 -17.93
N CYS A 766 14.57 24.53 -16.76
CA CYS A 766 15.98 24.23 -16.59
C CYS A 766 16.16 22.73 -16.32
N ILE A 767 16.67 21.97 -17.29
CA ILE A 767 16.96 20.54 -17.09
C ILE A 767 18.44 20.35 -16.75
N PRO A 768 18.79 19.78 -15.58
CA PRO A 768 20.18 19.54 -15.21
C PRO A 768 20.76 18.38 -16.05
N GLY A 769 21.89 18.63 -16.69
CA GLY A 769 22.57 17.67 -17.57
C GLY A 769 22.42 17.97 -19.05
N LYS A 770 22.89 17.05 -19.89
CA LYS A 770 22.82 17.13 -21.34
C LYS A 770 21.67 16.26 -21.84
N ILE A 771 20.74 16.87 -22.56
CA ILE A 771 19.67 16.15 -23.26
C ILE A 771 20.29 15.45 -24.47
N ASP A 772 20.17 14.13 -24.51
CA ASP A 772 20.68 13.29 -25.60
C ASP A 772 19.65 13.14 -26.72
N GLU A 773 18.38 13.00 -26.34
CA GLU A 773 17.26 12.85 -27.26
C GLU A 773 15.93 13.27 -26.61
N VAL A 774 14.97 13.62 -27.46
CA VAL A 774 13.55 13.66 -27.10
C VAL A 774 12.98 12.27 -27.40
N VAL A 775 12.74 11.50 -26.35
CA VAL A 775 12.24 10.12 -26.44
C VAL A 775 10.84 10.11 -27.03
N LEU A 776 10.00 11.03 -26.57
CA LEU A 776 8.58 11.10 -26.91
C LEU A 776 8.12 12.56 -26.98
N GLU A 777 7.43 12.92 -28.06
CA GLU A 777 6.68 14.16 -28.18
C GLU A 777 5.26 13.78 -28.64
N ALA A 778 4.27 14.02 -27.78
CA ALA A 778 2.90 13.61 -28.02
C ALA A 778 1.92 14.74 -27.69
N ARG A 779 0.90 14.92 -28.54
CA ARG A 779 -0.12 15.96 -28.37
C ARG A 779 -1.50 15.46 -28.78
N THR A 780 -2.49 15.72 -27.94
CA THR A 780 -3.89 15.50 -28.28
C THR A 780 -4.39 16.61 -29.22
N VAL A 781 -4.92 16.24 -30.38
CA VAL A 781 -5.44 17.16 -31.40
C VAL A 781 -6.88 16.81 -31.81
N GLU A 782 -7.66 17.83 -32.14
CA GLU A 782 -9.02 17.66 -32.63
C GLU A 782 -9.02 17.63 -34.17
N ARG A 783 -9.59 16.57 -34.75
CA ARG A 783 -9.80 16.38 -36.20
C ARG A 783 -11.25 16.67 -36.57
N SER A 784 -11.46 17.10 -37.81
CA SER A 784 -12.80 17.24 -38.39
C SER A 784 -13.44 15.86 -38.61
N ALA A 785 -14.23 15.40 -37.64
CA ALA A 785 -14.99 14.16 -37.69
C ALA A 785 -16.48 14.42 -37.42
N SER A 786 -17.33 13.42 -37.68
CA SER A 786 -18.74 13.47 -37.28
C SER A 786 -18.87 13.63 -35.76
N PRO A 787 -19.92 14.33 -35.28
CA PRO A 787 -20.15 14.45 -33.85
C PRO A 787 -20.37 13.08 -33.22
N TYR A 788 -19.94 12.92 -31.97
CA TYR A 788 -20.08 11.67 -31.25
C TYR A 788 -21.56 11.23 -31.20
N LYS A 789 -21.81 10.00 -31.63
CA LYS A 789 -23.09 9.31 -31.47
C LYS A 789 -22.84 7.98 -30.77
N LYS A 790 -23.55 7.73 -29.67
CA LYS A 790 -23.47 6.47 -28.93
C LYS A 790 -23.96 5.31 -29.82
N ASP A 791 -23.09 4.34 -30.09
CA ASP A 791 -23.45 3.14 -30.85
C ASP A 791 -24.31 2.18 -30.00
N LEU A 792 -25.17 1.40 -30.67
CA LEU A 792 -26.13 0.49 -30.03
C LEU A 792 -25.51 -0.87 -29.65
N HIS A 793 -24.45 -1.30 -30.33
CA HIS A 793 -23.85 -2.63 -30.18
C HIS A 793 -22.42 -2.58 -29.68
N PHE A 794 -21.68 -1.52 -29.98
CA PHE A 794 -20.28 -1.38 -29.58
C PHE A 794 -20.04 -0.19 -28.66
N ILE A 795 -19.02 -0.30 -27.81
CA ILE A 795 -18.52 0.80 -26.99
C ILE A 795 -17.56 1.62 -27.86
N ASN A 796 -18.03 2.77 -28.33
CA ASN A 796 -17.26 3.67 -29.18
C ASN A 796 -16.73 4.90 -28.41
N GLY A 797 -15.52 5.31 -28.78
CA GLY A 797 -14.85 6.52 -28.27
C GLY A 797 -15.22 7.78 -29.03
N LEU A 798 -14.63 8.91 -28.62
CA LEU A 798 -14.78 10.18 -29.32
C LEU A 798 -14.01 10.17 -30.67
N PRO A 799 -14.71 10.29 -31.81
CA PRO A 799 -14.05 10.21 -33.12
C PRO A 799 -13.32 11.49 -33.49
N ASN A 800 -13.65 12.65 -32.89
CA ASN A 800 -13.04 13.94 -33.18
C ASN A 800 -11.66 14.12 -32.54
N PHE A 801 -11.26 13.28 -31.58
CA PHE A 801 -9.95 13.36 -30.97
C PHE A 801 -9.00 12.32 -31.58
N THR A 802 -7.76 12.73 -31.82
CA THR A 802 -6.64 11.88 -32.21
C THR A 802 -5.37 12.45 -31.58
N MET A 803 -4.27 11.74 -31.71
CA MET A 803 -2.99 12.18 -31.16
C MET A 803 -1.95 12.31 -32.28
N GLU A 804 -1.10 13.33 -32.18
CA GLU A 804 0.15 13.44 -32.95
C GLU A 804 1.29 12.86 -32.11
N LEU A 805 2.08 11.96 -32.69
CA LEU A 805 3.18 11.28 -32.01
C LEU A 805 4.47 11.40 -32.80
N ARG A 806 5.57 11.67 -32.10
CA ARG A 806 6.94 11.58 -32.60
C ARG A 806 7.80 10.92 -31.53
N GLU A 807 8.64 9.98 -31.94
CA GLU A 807 9.52 9.21 -31.05
C GLU A 807 10.98 9.37 -31.49
N HIS A 808 11.90 9.38 -30.54
CA HIS A 808 13.36 9.41 -30.76
C HIS A 808 13.84 10.51 -31.72
N ILE A 809 13.48 11.76 -31.43
CA ILE A 809 13.88 12.93 -32.22
C ILE A 809 14.97 13.75 -31.52
N GLN A 810 15.68 14.55 -32.31
CA GLN A 810 16.63 15.53 -31.78
C GLN A 810 15.92 16.83 -31.40
N ILE A 811 16.48 17.60 -30.47
CA ILE A 811 15.89 18.87 -29.98
C ILE A 811 15.56 19.83 -31.13
N LYS A 812 16.41 19.87 -32.16
CA LYS A 812 16.26 20.74 -33.34
C LYS A 812 15.03 20.39 -34.19
N ASP A 813 14.56 19.16 -34.12
CA ASP A 813 13.44 18.63 -34.91
C ASP A 813 12.12 18.65 -34.13
N SER A 814 12.15 19.03 -32.85
CA SER A 814 10.97 19.18 -31.99
C SER A 814 10.08 20.32 -32.48
N LYS A 815 8.77 20.11 -32.39
CA LYS A 815 7.78 21.16 -32.69
C LYS A 815 7.25 21.85 -31.43
N ILE A 816 7.40 21.21 -30.27
CA ILE A 816 6.92 21.72 -28.98
C ILE A 816 7.95 22.66 -28.35
N ILE A 817 9.25 22.38 -28.49
CA ILE A 817 10.31 23.14 -27.81
C ILE A 817 11.29 23.78 -28.77
N LYS A 818 11.96 24.83 -28.27
CA LYS A 818 13.21 25.36 -28.82
C LYS A 818 14.28 25.41 -27.74
N GLN A 819 15.52 25.23 -28.15
CA GLN A 819 16.66 25.41 -27.27
C GLN A 819 16.91 26.90 -27.07
N ALA A 820 16.70 27.40 -25.84
CA ALA A 820 16.93 28.80 -25.48
C ALA A 820 18.42 29.09 -25.24
N GLY A 821 19.13 28.15 -24.58
CA GLY A 821 20.56 28.27 -24.29
C GLY A 821 21.14 27.13 -23.45
N THR A 822 22.43 27.23 -23.14
CA THR A 822 23.10 26.42 -22.11
C THR A 822 23.60 27.35 -21.01
N ALA A 823 23.09 27.19 -19.79
CA ALA A 823 23.49 27.99 -18.66
C ALA A 823 24.32 27.15 -17.67
N ILE A 824 25.33 27.79 -17.07
CA ILE A 824 26.09 27.20 -15.96
C ILE A 824 25.56 27.87 -14.68
N LYS A 825 24.59 27.24 -14.01
CA LYS A 825 24.02 27.73 -12.75
C LYS A 825 24.91 27.28 -11.58
N GLY A 826 26.10 27.87 -11.46
CA GLY A 826 27.05 27.59 -10.38
C GLY A 826 28.22 26.66 -10.77
N PRO A 827 29.17 26.39 -9.86
CA PRO A 827 30.35 25.60 -10.17
C PRO A 827 29.97 24.15 -10.51
N ASN A 828 30.16 23.75 -11.77
CA ASN A 828 29.96 22.41 -12.34
C ASN A 828 28.50 21.95 -12.53
N GLU A 829 27.52 22.85 -12.49
CA GLU A 829 26.12 22.52 -12.81
C GLU A 829 25.79 22.96 -14.25
N PHE A 830 25.93 22.03 -15.19
CA PHE A 830 25.51 22.21 -16.57
C PHE A 830 24.00 22.02 -16.67
N VAL A 831 23.29 23.06 -17.09
CA VAL A 831 21.83 23.04 -17.24
C VAL A 831 21.49 23.45 -18.67
N GLN A 832 20.59 22.70 -19.29
CA GLN A 832 19.99 23.10 -20.57
C GLN A 832 18.66 23.80 -20.33
N GLU A 833 18.57 25.02 -20.85
CA GLU A 833 17.37 25.85 -20.77
C GLU A 833 16.51 25.58 -22.01
N ILE A 834 15.26 25.23 -21.77
CA ILE A 834 14.28 24.87 -22.79
C ILE A 834 13.15 25.89 -22.76
N GLU A 835 12.83 26.45 -23.93
CA GLU A 835 11.66 27.28 -24.15
C GLU A 835 10.56 26.44 -24.83
N PHE A 836 9.33 26.57 -24.33
CA PHE A 836 8.17 25.86 -24.88
C PHE A 836 7.40 26.75 -25.86
N GLU A 837 7.41 26.42 -27.15
CA GLU A 837 6.66 27.16 -28.17
C GLU A 837 5.22 26.67 -28.33
N ARG A 838 5.01 25.34 -28.33
CA ARG A 838 3.73 24.71 -28.68
C ARG A 838 3.29 23.64 -27.68
N LEU A 839 3.60 23.83 -26.41
CA LEU A 839 3.09 22.99 -25.34
C LEU A 839 1.63 23.34 -25.03
N THR A 840 0.67 22.82 -25.80
CA THR A 840 -0.77 23.04 -25.54
C THR A 840 -1.28 22.13 -24.42
N PRO A 841 -2.41 22.43 -23.76
CA PRO A 841 -3.04 21.49 -22.83
C PRO A 841 -3.26 20.11 -23.49
N GLY A 842 -2.96 19.03 -22.76
CA GLY A 842 -2.98 17.66 -23.29
C GLY A 842 -1.75 17.28 -24.11
N SER A 843 -0.61 17.91 -23.85
CA SER A 843 0.69 17.60 -24.48
C SER A 843 1.65 16.98 -23.47
N VAL A 844 2.50 16.10 -23.97
CA VAL A 844 3.55 15.40 -23.23
C VAL A 844 4.85 15.48 -24.03
N ILE A 845 5.94 15.78 -23.35
CA ILE A 845 7.28 15.66 -23.92
C ILE A 845 8.20 14.96 -22.92
N VAL A 846 9.02 14.03 -23.41
CA VAL A 846 9.92 13.23 -22.60
C VAL A 846 11.34 13.35 -23.13
N PHE A 847 12.28 13.67 -22.23
CA PHE A 847 13.69 13.85 -22.51
C PHE A 847 14.49 12.71 -21.91
N ARG A 848 15.51 12.24 -22.64
CA ARG A 848 16.59 11.44 -22.07
C ARG A 848 17.77 12.34 -21.81
N VAL A 849 18.25 12.33 -20.57
CA VAL A 849 19.25 13.26 -20.07
C VAL A 849 20.40 12.47 -19.46
N SER A 850 21.61 12.74 -19.92
CA SER A 850 22.82 12.23 -19.29
C SER A 850 23.51 13.33 -18.49
N LEU A 851 24.40 12.93 -17.58
CA LEU A 851 25.30 13.87 -16.92
C LEU A 851 26.15 14.64 -17.95
N ASP A 852 26.64 15.82 -17.56
CA ASP A 852 27.67 16.52 -18.34
C ASP A 852 28.86 15.58 -18.61
N PRO A 853 29.46 15.57 -19.82
CA PRO A 853 30.54 14.65 -20.14
C PRO A 853 31.72 14.68 -19.15
N LYS A 854 32.06 15.86 -18.59
CA LYS A 854 33.13 15.97 -17.58
C LYS A 854 32.71 15.37 -16.25
N ALA A 855 31.44 15.56 -15.86
CA ALA A 855 30.89 14.96 -14.66
C ALA A 855 30.74 13.43 -14.80
N GLN A 856 30.33 12.94 -15.98
CA GLN A 856 30.24 11.51 -16.27
C GLN A 856 31.61 10.83 -16.22
N GLU A 857 32.64 11.46 -16.79
CA GLU A 857 34.03 11.00 -16.67
C GLU A 857 34.49 10.97 -15.22
N ALA A 858 34.25 12.05 -14.46
CA ALA A 858 34.61 12.13 -13.04
C ALA A 858 33.92 11.05 -12.20
N VAL A 859 32.62 10.80 -12.43
CA VAL A 859 31.88 9.72 -11.75
C VAL A 859 32.42 8.35 -12.15
N GLY A 860 32.69 8.12 -13.44
CA GLY A 860 33.24 6.85 -13.92
C GLY A 860 34.60 6.52 -13.30
N ILE A 861 35.49 7.52 -13.22
CA ILE A 861 36.79 7.40 -12.56
C ILE A 861 36.61 7.17 -11.05
N LEU A 862 35.72 7.93 -10.40
CA LEU A 862 35.44 7.77 -8.98
C LEU A 862 34.92 6.36 -8.67
N ARG A 863 34.00 5.83 -9.48
CA ARG A 863 33.48 4.47 -9.36
C ARG A 863 34.59 3.44 -9.50
N ASN A 864 35.52 3.61 -10.45
CA ASN A 864 36.67 2.72 -10.60
C ASN A 864 37.51 2.63 -9.32
N HIS A 865 37.80 3.76 -8.68
CA HIS A 865 38.50 3.78 -7.39
C HIS A 865 37.67 3.18 -6.25
N LEU A 866 36.34 3.30 -6.27
CA LEU A 866 35.45 2.71 -5.26
C LEU A 866 35.27 1.18 -5.41
N ILE A 867 35.66 0.58 -6.54
CA ILE A 867 35.61 -0.88 -6.75
C ILE A 867 36.39 -1.62 -5.65
N GLN A 868 37.47 -1.02 -5.14
CA GLN A 868 38.29 -1.62 -4.08
C GLN A 868 37.50 -1.86 -2.78
N PHE A 869 36.42 -1.10 -2.54
CA PHE A 869 35.55 -1.25 -1.37
C PHE A 869 34.30 -2.08 -1.68
N SER A 870 33.75 -1.97 -2.90
CA SER A 870 32.56 -2.72 -3.28
C SER A 870 32.49 -3.00 -4.79
N SER A 871 32.22 -4.26 -5.13
CA SER A 871 32.00 -4.70 -6.51
C SER A 871 30.81 -4.02 -7.21
N HIS A 872 29.91 -3.38 -6.45
CA HIS A 872 28.73 -2.68 -7.00
C HIS A 872 29.12 -1.54 -7.95
N PHE A 873 30.23 -0.87 -7.71
CA PHE A 873 30.70 0.26 -8.53
C PHE A 873 31.34 -0.15 -9.86
N LYS A 874 31.45 -1.45 -10.15
CA LYS A 874 32.02 -1.96 -11.41
C LYS A 874 31.19 -1.57 -12.64
N SER A 875 29.87 -1.44 -12.48
CA SER A 875 29.02 -0.95 -13.56
C SER A 875 29.22 0.56 -13.72
N GLY A 876 29.54 1.01 -14.93
CA GLY A 876 29.77 2.43 -15.24
C GLY A 876 31.15 2.97 -14.84
N SER A 877 32.09 2.11 -14.40
CA SER A 877 33.46 2.53 -14.08
C SER A 877 34.29 2.79 -15.35
N LEU A 878 35.15 3.81 -15.31
CA LEU A 878 36.10 4.14 -16.37
C LEU A 878 37.54 4.02 -15.85
N PRO A 879 38.49 3.52 -16.67
CA PRO A 879 39.90 3.49 -16.30
C PRO A 879 40.45 4.91 -16.12
N ASP A 880 41.35 5.08 -15.16
CA ASP A 880 41.95 6.38 -14.83
C ASP A 880 43.42 6.43 -15.25
N ASP A 881 43.64 6.81 -16.51
CA ASP A 881 44.97 6.90 -17.13
C ASP A 881 45.83 8.05 -16.54
N HIS A 882 45.19 9.05 -15.91
CA HIS A 882 45.82 10.23 -15.31
C HIS A 882 45.71 10.27 -13.78
N SER A 883 45.47 9.13 -13.13
CA SER A 883 45.35 9.00 -11.68
C SER A 883 46.53 9.64 -10.94
N ALA A 884 46.22 10.43 -9.91
CA ALA A 884 47.23 10.89 -8.96
C ALA A 884 48.01 9.67 -8.41
N PRO A 885 49.33 9.74 -8.22
CA PRO A 885 50.15 8.59 -7.79
C PRO A 885 49.62 7.91 -6.52
N VAL A 886 49.03 8.70 -5.61
CA VAL A 886 48.44 8.23 -4.35
C VAL A 886 47.21 7.34 -4.57
N LEU A 887 46.43 7.55 -5.64
CA LEU A 887 45.23 6.76 -5.97
C LEU A 887 45.56 5.44 -6.68
N LYS A 888 46.76 5.30 -7.26
CA LYS A 888 47.23 4.04 -7.85
C LYS A 888 47.53 2.97 -6.79
N THR A 889 47.77 3.42 -5.56
CA THR A 889 48.01 2.52 -4.42
C THR A 889 46.66 2.23 -3.74
N PRO A 890 46.32 0.95 -3.49
CA PRO A 890 45.11 0.61 -2.74
C PRO A 890 45.08 1.30 -1.38
N PHE A 891 43.91 1.79 -0.97
CA PHE A 891 43.75 2.50 0.30
C PHE A 891 44.14 1.62 1.49
N SER A 892 43.88 0.30 1.42
CA SER A 892 44.31 -0.67 2.44
C SER A 892 45.81 -0.68 2.67
N SER A 893 46.62 -0.47 1.62
CA SER A 893 48.09 -0.41 1.74
C SER A 893 48.54 0.87 2.43
N ILE A 894 47.87 2.00 2.18
CA ILE A 894 48.12 3.27 2.88
C ILE A 894 47.70 3.13 4.35
N ALA A 895 46.49 2.60 4.59
CA ALA A 895 45.93 2.41 5.92
C ALA A 895 46.79 1.46 6.77
N SER A 896 47.36 0.40 6.20
CA SER A 896 48.20 -0.58 6.92
C SER A 896 49.46 0.01 7.56
N LYS A 897 49.92 1.18 7.10
CA LYS A 897 51.08 1.88 7.67
C LYS A 897 50.74 2.72 8.90
N LEU A 898 49.46 2.96 9.17
CA LEU A 898 49.02 3.77 10.31
C LEU A 898 49.24 2.99 11.60
N THR A 899 49.71 3.67 12.63
CA THR A 899 49.74 3.13 14.00
C THR A 899 48.37 3.30 14.68
N LEU A 900 48.11 2.54 15.76
CA LEU A 900 46.90 2.71 16.59
C LEU A 900 46.74 4.15 17.13
N ALA A 901 47.85 4.84 17.39
CA ALA A 901 47.83 6.23 17.85
C ALA A 901 47.49 7.23 16.73
N GLU A 902 47.97 6.99 15.51
CA GLU A 902 47.56 7.77 14.32
C GLU A 902 46.09 7.51 13.96
N LEU A 903 45.58 6.29 14.18
CA LEU A 903 44.17 5.97 14.01
C LEU A 903 43.24 6.77 14.94
N ASN A 904 43.69 7.15 16.15
CA ASN A 904 42.96 8.09 17.01
C ASN A 904 42.75 9.44 16.29
N GLN A 905 43.81 9.97 15.66
CA GLN A 905 43.76 11.22 14.93
C GLN A 905 42.85 11.12 13.70
N VAL A 906 42.88 10.01 12.97
CA VAL A 906 42.04 9.86 11.76
C VAL A 906 40.55 9.67 12.13
N LEU A 907 40.24 8.86 13.13
CA LEU A 907 38.87 8.44 13.42
C LEU A 907 38.14 9.30 14.45
N TYR A 908 38.80 9.79 15.50
CA TYR A 908 38.14 10.34 16.68
C TYR A 908 38.45 11.83 16.90
N ARG A 909 39.31 12.18 17.87
CA ARG A 909 39.58 13.55 18.37
C ARG A 909 38.33 14.36 18.71
N CYS A 910 38.08 14.55 20.00
CA CYS A 910 37.04 15.47 20.46
C CYS A 910 37.44 16.94 20.23
N GLU A 911 36.50 17.87 20.45
CA GLU A 911 36.71 19.31 20.26
C GLU A 911 37.97 19.83 20.97
N ALA A 912 38.11 19.54 22.28
CA ALA A 912 39.23 20.04 23.08
C ALA A 912 40.59 19.49 22.60
N GLU A 913 40.62 18.23 22.20
CA GLU A 913 41.77 17.57 21.62
C GLU A 913 42.17 18.19 20.28
N GLU A 914 41.21 18.40 19.38
CA GLU A 914 41.48 18.99 18.07
C GLU A 914 41.92 20.46 18.16
N GLN A 915 41.40 21.21 19.14
CA GLN A 915 41.79 22.60 19.42
C GLN A 915 43.24 22.74 19.88
N GLU A 916 43.78 21.77 20.61
CA GLU A 916 45.19 21.74 21.04
C GLU A 916 46.15 21.84 19.84
N ASP A 917 45.71 21.27 18.72
CA ASP A 917 46.44 21.23 17.45
C ASP A 917 46.10 22.41 16.51
N GLY A 918 45.28 23.36 16.97
CA GLY A 918 44.85 24.53 16.19
C GLY A 918 43.64 24.31 15.28
N GLY A 919 42.87 23.23 15.49
CA GLY A 919 41.64 22.90 14.76
C GLY A 919 40.36 23.02 15.61
N GLY A 920 39.33 22.26 15.23
CA GLY A 920 38.03 22.15 15.93
C GLY A 920 37.10 21.18 15.20
N CYS A 921 35.99 20.78 15.83
CA CYS A 921 34.96 19.94 15.20
C CYS A 921 34.10 20.78 14.25
N TYR A 922 33.72 20.17 13.13
CA TYR A 922 32.87 20.84 12.16
C TYR A 922 31.46 21.09 12.72
N ASN A 923 30.95 22.32 12.55
CA ASN A 923 29.59 22.68 12.92
C ASN A 923 28.66 22.58 11.71
N ILE A 924 27.69 21.67 11.76
CA ILE A 924 26.69 21.51 10.70
C ILE A 924 25.62 22.60 10.88
N PRO A 925 25.41 23.48 9.89
CA PRO A 925 24.39 24.52 9.98
C PRO A 925 23.01 23.94 10.27
N ASN A 926 22.22 24.64 11.10
CA ASN A 926 20.86 24.25 11.50
C ASN A 926 20.76 22.88 12.21
N TRP A 927 21.86 22.37 12.76
CA TRP A 927 21.86 21.11 13.50
C TRP A 927 22.75 21.19 14.75
N SER A 928 23.89 20.51 14.77
CA SER A 928 24.84 20.55 15.89
C SER A 928 26.28 20.30 15.43
N PRO A 929 27.28 20.68 16.25
CA PRO A 929 28.67 20.29 16.03
C PRO A 929 28.87 18.79 16.13
N LEU A 930 29.77 18.26 15.31
CA LEU A 930 30.18 16.85 15.39
C LEU A 930 30.79 16.54 16.76
N LYS A 931 30.53 15.34 17.28
CA LYS A 931 31.12 14.88 18.55
C LYS A 931 32.62 14.60 18.46
N TYR A 932 33.05 14.22 17.25
CA TYR A 932 34.43 13.93 16.91
C TYR A 932 34.77 14.67 15.61
N ALA A 933 35.98 15.21 15.52
CA ALA A 933 36.51 15.85 14.33
C ALA A 933 36.87 14.84 13.22
N GLY A 934 37.17 13.60 13.61
CA GLY A 934 37.49 12.50 12.70
C GLY A 934 36.29 11.82 12.06
N LEU A 935 36.60 10.78 11.27
CA LEU A 935 35.59 10.08 10.46
C LEU A 935 34.45 9.47 11.29
N GLN A 936 34.71 9.08 12.55
CA GLN A 936 33.66 8.58 13.45
C GLN A 936 32.54 9.61 13.64
N GLY A 937 32.87 10.90 13.76
CA GLY A 937 31.90 11.96 13.98
C GLY A 937 30.87 12.00 12.87
N LEU A 938 31.35 11.96 11.62
CA LEU A 938 30.51 11.90 10.42
C LEU A 938 29.74 10.58 10.34
N MET A 939 30.43 9.45 10.52
CA MET A 939 29.83 8.12 10.42
C MET A 939 28.72 7.88 11.45
N SER A 940 28.80 8.51 12.62
CA SER A 940 27.76 8.41 13.66
C SER A 940 26.47 9.10 13.21
N VAL A 941 26.56 10.24 12.49
CA VAL A 941 25.38 10.88 11.88
C VAL A 941 24.86 10.01 10.73
N MET A 942 25.77 9.51 9.89
CA MET A 942 25.43 8.71 8.71
C MET A 942 24.79 7.37 9.05
N ALA A 943 25.10 6.79 10.22
CA ALA A 943 24.50 5.56 10.71
C ALA A 943 22.98 5.67 10.88
N ASP A 944 22.45 6.86 11.18
CA ASP A 944 21.02 7.10 11.33
C ASP A 944 20.36 7.51 10.01
N ILE A 945 21.00 8.40 9.22
CA ILE A 945 20.42 8.94 7.99
C ILE A 945 20.48 7.94 6.81
N ARG A 946 21.51 7.08 6.74
CA ARG A 946 21.71 6.16 5.60
C ARG A 946 20.64 5.07 5.54
N PRO A 947 20.31 4.34 6.62
CA PRO A 947 19.29 3.28 6.56
C PRO A 947 17.89 3.84 6.26
N LYS A 948 17.60 5.06 6.71
CA LYS A 948 16.33 5.76 6.46
C LYS A 948 16.30 6.51 5.13
N ASN A 949 17.45 6.62 4.47
CA ASN A 949 17.65 7.39 3.26
C ASN A 949 17.16 8.86 3.38
N ASP A 950 17.46 9.48 4.52
CA ASP A 950 17.03 10.84 4.84
C ASP A 950 17.91 11.89 4.15
N LEU A 951 17.60 12.19 2.88
CA LEU A 951 18.28 13.22 2.09
C LEU A 951 17.89 14.66 2.50
N GLY A 952 16.83 14.81 3.30
CA GLY A 952 16.35 16.10 3.83
C GLY A 952 17.07 16.54 5.10
N HIS A 953 17.98 15.71 5.64
CA HIS A 953 18.77 16.07 6.82
C HIS A 953 19.72 17.26 6.54
N PRO A 954 19.92 18.20 7.49
CA PRO A 954 20.83 19.36 7.32
C PRO A 954 22.26 19.01 6.92
N PHE A 955 22.70 17.79 7.25
CA PHE A 955 23.97 17.22 6.79
C PHE A 955 24.06 17.14 5.26
N CYS A 956 23.02 16.60 4.62
CA CYS A 956 22.91 16.46 3.17
C CYS A 956 22.74 17.82 2.49
N ASP A 957 21.98 18.72 3.10
CA ASP A 957 21.84 20.11 2.63
C ASP A 957 23.17 20.85 2.64
N ASN A 958 23.98 20.68 3.69
CA ASN A 958 25.30 21.31 3.77
C ASN A 958 26.24 20.82 2.66
N LEU A 959 26.24 19.52 2.38
CA LEU A 959 27.01 18.92 1.27
C LEU A 959 26.52 19.37 -0.12
N ARG A 960 25.21 19.61 -0.28
CA ARG A 960 24.65 20.19 -1.51
C ARG A 960 25.00 21.66 -1.67
N SER A 961 25.03 22.42 -0.56
CA SER A 961 25.22 23.87 -0.56
C SER A 961 26.67 24.29 -0.80
N GLY A 962 27.66 23.46 -0.48
CA GLY A 962 29.06 23.78 -0.75
C GLY A 962 30.07 22.74 -0.30
N ASP A 963 31.34 23.04 -0.55
CA ASP A 963 32.46 22.09 -0.40
C ASP A 963 33.12 22.10 1.00
N TRP A 964 32.59 22.87 1.94
CA TRP A 964 33.23 23.14 3.24
C TRP A 964 33.49 21.88 4.05
N MET A 965 32.52 20.97 4.15
CA MET A 965 32.67 19.71 4.89
C MET A 965 33.66 18.76 4.19
N ILE A 966 33.64 18.74 2.85
CA ILE A 966 34.53 17.93 2.02
C ILE A 966 35.99 18.39 2.22
N ASP A 967 36.21 19.70 2.22
CA ASP A 967 37.51 20.30 2.46
C ASP A 967 37.98 20.15 3.91
N TYR A 968 37.07 20.27 4.88
CA TYR A 968 37.38 20.06 6.29
C TYR A 968 37.99 18.67 6.53
N VAL A 969 37.37 17.61 6.03
CA VAL A 969 37.82 16.22 6.24
C VAL A 969 39.23 15.99 5.73
N SER A 970 39.55 16.49 4.53
CA SER A 970 40.87 16.27 3.93
C SER A 970 41.95 17.20 4.48
N ASN A 971 41.65 18.49 4.64
CA ASN A 971 42.63 19.48 5.08
C ASN A 971 43.05 19.27 6.54
N ARG A 972 42.13 18.80 7.40
CA ARG A 972 42.42 18.41 8.78
C ARG A 972 43.52 17.35 8.89
N LEU A 973 43.53 16.38 7.98
CA LEU A 973 44.53 15.31 7.97
C LEU A 973 45.82 15.72 7.28
N ILE A 974 45.74 16.59 6.26
CA ILE A 974 46.91 17.12 5.55
C ILE A 974 47.76 18.04 6.42
N SER A 975 47.15 18.78 7.36
CA SER A 975 47.89 19.61 8.31
C SER A 975 48.70 18.79 9.32
N ARG A 976 48.52 17.46 9.36
CA ARG A 976 49.27 16.54 10.24
C ARG A 976 50.51 16.01 9.53
N ALA A 977 51.55 15.68 10.30
CA ALA A 977 52.74 15.03 9.76
C ALA A 977 52.54 13.51 9.57
N GLY A 978 53.44 12.89 8.82
CA GLY A 978 53.52 11.42 8.71
C GLY A 978 52.43 10.78 7.84
N THR A 979 52.04 9.56 8.21
CA THR A 979 51.11 8.71 7.46
C THR A 979 49.69 9.29 7.42
N CYS A 980 49.29 10.05 8.44
CA CYS A 980 48.02 10.79 8.47
C CYS A 980 47.87 11.75 7.27
N ALA A 981 48.94 12.44 6.87
CA ALA A 981 48.92 13.29 5.68
C ALA A 981 48.77 12.50 4.37
N GLU A 982 49.26 11.26 4.30
CA GLU A 982 49.03 10.39 3.13
C GLU A 982 47.54 10.06 2.98
N VAL A 983 46.87 9.74 4.09
CA VAL A 983 45.41 9.53 4.13
C VAL A 983 44.65 10.78 3.72
N GLY A 984 45.04 11.95 4.25
CA GLY A 984 44.45 13.23 3.87
C GLY A 984 44.64 13.57 2.39
N LYS A 985 45.83 13.29 1.82
CA LYS A 985 46.11 13.46 0.38
C LYS A 985 45.27 12.49 -0.47
N TRP A 986 45.08 11.25 -0.03
CA TRP A 986 44.22 10.29 -0.71
C TRP A 986 42.76 10.77 -0.73
N LEU A 987 42.22 11.19 0.42
CA LEU A 987 40.86 11.75 0.51
C LEU A 987 40.70 13.00 -0.35
N LYS A 988 41.67 13.92 -0.32
CA LYS A 988 41.67 15.11 -1.18
C LYS A 988 41.65 14.74 -2.66
N ALA A 989 42.42 13.74 -3.08
CA ALA A 989 42.44 13.28 -4.46
C ALA A 989 41.08 12.70 -4.90
N MET A 990 40.43 11.89 -4.05
CA MET A 990 39.06 11.40 -4.30
C MET A 990 38.05 12.56 -4.36
N PHE A 991 38.15 13.52 -3.44
CA PHE A 991 37.25 14.66 -3.37
C PHE A 991 37.40 15.63 -4.54
N VAL A 992 38.54 15.68 -5.23
CA VAL A 992 38.68 16.46 -6.47
C VAL A 992 37.70 15.97 -7.54
N TYR A 993 37.48 14.66 -7.65
CA TYR A 993 36.48 14.10 -8.56
C TYR A 993 35.06 14.34 -8.02
N LEU A 994 34.84 14.17 -6.72
CA LEU A 994 33.55 14.43 -6.06
C LEU A 994 33.04 15.86 -6.32
N LYS A 995 33.91 16.88 -6.23
CA LYS A 995 33.52 18.28 -6.47
C LYS A 995 33.13 18.60 -7.92
N ARG A 996 33.41 17.69 -8.86
CA ARG A 996 33.08 17.83 -10.29
C ARG A 996 31.72 17.24 -10.65
N ILE A 997 31.06 16.54 -9.72
CA ILE A 997 29.76 15.92 -9.95
C ILE A 997 28.63 16.90 -9.57
N PRO A 998 27.40 16.70 -10.08
CA PRO A 998 26.26 17.52 -9.69
C PRO A 998 25.98 17.47 -8.20
N ARG A 999 25.57 18.62 -7.63
CA ARG A 999 25.40 18.78 -6.18
C ARG A 999 24.43 17.76 -5.57
N TYR A 1000 23.37 17.38 -6.27
CA TYR A 1000 22.40 16.39 -5.79
C TYR A 1000 22.97 14.97 -5.63
N LEU A 1001 24.08 14.61 -6.31
CA LEU A 1001 24.75 13.30 -6.15
C LEU A 1001 25.86 13.31 -5.10
N ILE A 1002 26.31 14.48 -4.64
CA ILE A 1002 27.42 14.60 -3.69
C ILE A 1002 27.17 13.83 -2.39
N PRO A 1003 26.01 13.94 -1.71
CA PRO A 1003 25.79 13.22 -0.45
C PRO A 1003 25.98 11.71 -0.58
N CYS A 1004 25.47 11.12 -1.66
CA CYS A 1004 25.57 9.68 -1.94
C CYS A 1004 27.02 9.22 -2.15
N TYR A 1005 27.79 9.93 -2.99
CA TYR A 1005 29.17 9.55 -3.26
C TYR A 1005 30.13 9.90 -2.13
N PHE A 1006 29.86 10.98 -1.38
CA PHE A 1006 30.59 11.32 -0.17
C PHE A 1006 30.47 10.18 0.86
N ASP A 1007 29.25 9.68 1.08
CA ASP A 1007 29.00 8.50 1.91
C ASP A 1007 29.78 7.28 1.45
N ALA A 1008 29.71 6.93 0.16
CA ALA A 1008 30.40 5.77 -0.38
C ALA A 1008 31.92 5.80 -0.15
N ILE A 1009 32.55 6.98 -0.31
CA ILE A 1009 33.99 7.18 -0.04
C ILE A 1009 34.27 6.99 1.46
N LEU A 1010 33.51 7.65 2.32
CA LEU A 1010 33.75 7.63 3.75
C LEU A 1010 33.52 6.26 4.37
N VAL A 1011 32.47 5.55 3.96
CA VAL A 1011 32.19 4.18 4.41
C VAL A 1011 33.32 3.24 4.03
N GLY A 1012 33.78 3.28 2.78
CA GLY A 1012 34.88 2.44 2.30
C GLY A 1012 36.17 2.71 3.07
N ALA A 1013 36.51 3.99 3.27
CA ALA A 1013 37.69 4.37 4.04
C ALA A 1013 37.55 3.98 5.52
N TYR A 1014 36.42 4.27 6.15
CA TYR A 1014 36.17 4.00 7.57
C TYR A 1014 36.21 2.50 7.87
N THR A 1015 35.51 1.67 7.09
CA THR A 1015 35.52 0.20 7.27
C THR A 1015 36.93 -0.38 7.12
N THR A 1016 37.70 0.09 6.12
CA THR A 1016 39.10 -0.32 5.94
C THR A 1016 39.97 0.08 7.14
N LEU A 1017 39.77 1.28 7.70
CA LEU A 1017 40.50 1.74 8.88
C LEU A 1017 40.15 0.93 10.14
N LEU A 1018 38.89 0.53 10.30
CA LEU A 1018 38.48 -0.37 11.38
C LEU A 1018 39.11 -1.76 11.24
N ASP A 1019 39.13 -2.32 10.03
CA ASP A 1019 39.78 -3.62 9.77
C ASP A 1019 41.27 -3.59 10.09
N VAL A 1020 41.97 -2.52 9.70
CA VAL A 1020 43.39 -2.32 10.04
C VAL A 1020 43.57 -2.16 11.55
N ALA A 1021 42.70 -1.40 12.22
CA ALA A 1021 42.73 -1.24 13.67
C ALA A 1021 42.65 -2.60 14.38
N TRP A 1022 41.70 -3.45 13.99
CA TRP A 1022 41.53 -4.77 14.59
C TRP A 1022 42.69 -5.72 14.25
N GLN A 1023 43.25 -5.67 13.03
CA GLN A 1023 44.42 -6.47 12.65
C GLN A 1023 45.67 -6.16 13.48
N GLN A 1024 45.83 -4.93 13.96
CA GLN A 1024 46.94 -4.53 14.84
C GLN A 1024 46.70 -4.88 16.31
N MET A 1025 45.46 -5.21 16.70
CA MET A 1025 45.13 -5.63 18.05
C MET A 1025 45.37 -7.12 18.27
N SER A 1026 45.23 -7.57 19.52
CA SER A 1026 45.43 -8.96 19.90
C SER A 1026 44.45 -9.93 19.21
N SER A 1027 44.82 -11.21 19.17
CA SER A 1027 43.97 -12.28 18.62
C SER A 1027 42.61 -12.40 19.33
N PHE A 1028 42.50 -11.93 20.57
CA PHE A 1028 41.25 -11.83 21.32
C PHE A 1028 40.26 -10.87 20.67
N VAL A 1029 40.74 -9.73 20.15
CA VAL A 1029 39.91 -8.74 19.46
C VAL A 1029 39.61 -9.19 18.03
N GLN A 1030 40.64 -9.68 17.31
CA GLN A 1030 40.48 -10.12 15.92
C GLN A 1030 39.40 -11.20 15.76
N ASN A 1031 39.45 -12.20 16.64
CA ASN A 1031 38.49 -13.31 16.69
C ASN A 1031 37.36 -13.06 17.70
N GLY A 1032 37.29 -11.85 18.27
CA GLY A 1032 36.25 -11.42 19.19
C GLY A 1032 34.95 -11.09 18.48
N SER A 1033 33.88 -10.97 19.25
CA SER A 1033 32.58 -10.56 18.74
C SER A 1033 32.55 -9.09 18.31
N THR A 1034 31.51 -8.68 17.58
CA THR A 1034 31.30 -7.29 17.16
C THR A 1034 31.29 -6.35 18.36
N PHE A 1035 30.74 -6.78 19.51
CA PHE A 1035 30.78 -6.00 20.74
C PHE A 1035 32.20 -5.82 21.28
N VAL A 1036 32.99 -6.89 21.34
CA VAL A 1036 34.41 -6.82 21.75
C VAL A 1036 35.20 -5.90 20.81
N LYS A 1037 34.96 -6.00 19.50
CA LYS A 1037 35.56 -5.15 18.47
C LYS A 1037 35.18 -3.68 18.64
N HIS A 1038 33.93 -3.37 18.97
CA HIS A 1038 33.52 -2.00 19.26
C HIS A 1038 34.11 -1.47 20.57
N LEU A 1039 34.17 -2.30 21.63
CA LEU A 1039 34.80 -1.93 22.89
C LEU A 1039 36.29 -1.66 22.72
N SER A 1040 37.00 -2.45 21.91
CA SER A 1040 38.43 -2.27 21.68
C SER A 1040 38.74 -0.95 20.97
N LEU A 1041 37.84 -0.44 20.13
CA LEU A 1041 37.97 0.90 19.55
C LEU A 1041 37.90 2.01 20.60
N GLY A 1042 37.26 1.76 21.76
CA GLY A 1042 37.33 2.65 22.92
C GLY A 1042 38.76 2.85 23.42
N SER A 1043 39.63 1.85 23.29
CA SER A 1043 41.06 2.03 23.59
C SER A 1043 41.71 3.04 22.64
N ILE A 1044 41.38 3.01 21.35
CA ILE A 1044 41.90 3.98 20.38
C ILE A 1044 41.37 5.38 20.69
N GLN A 1045 40.11 5.51 21.13
CA GLN A 1045 39.54 6.80 21.52
C GLN A 1045 40.31 7.46 22.66
N LEU A 1046 40.72 6.67 23.66
CA LEU A 1046 41.39 7.17 24.87
C LEU A 1046 42.92 7.31 24.71
N CYS A 1047 43.54 6.53 23.83
CA CYS A 1047 44.99 6.47 23.62
C CYS A 1047 45.45 7.34 22.44
N GLY A 1048 45.24 8.65 22.53
CA GLY A 1048 45.71 9.64 21.56
C GLY A 1048 47.04 10.31 21.95
N ILE A 1049 47.79 10.77 20.96
CA ILE A 1049 48.99 11.61 21.18
C ILE A 1049 48.58 13.08 20.99
N GLY A 1050 48.59 13.84 22.08
CA GLY A 1050 48.37 15.30 22.09
C GLY A 1050 49.65 16.10 21.83
N LYS A 1051 49.56 17.42 21.79
CA LYS A 1051 50.69 18.33 21.54
C LYS A 1051 51.66 18.37 22.73
N TYR A 1052 51.15 18.21 23.95
CA TYR A 1052 51.96 18.07 25.17
C TYR A 1052 52.07 16.61 25.61
N SER A 1053 53.30 16.14 25.90
CA SER A 1053 53.48 14.82 26.52
C SER A 1053 52.93 14.84 27.94
N SER A 1054 51.91 14.03 28.20
CA SER A 1054 51.26 13.93 29.52
C SER A 1054 51.76 12.74 30.33
N LEU A 1055 52.58 11.86 29.73
CA LEU A 1055 53.11 10.67 30.38
C LEU A 1055 54.58 10.89 30.78
N PRO A 1056 55.02 10.32 31.93
CA PRO A 1056 56.42 10.37 32.35
C PRO A 1056 57.33 9.62 31.37
N ASP A 1057 58.58 10.06 31.26
CA ASP A 1057 59.59 9.39 30.44
C ASP A 1057 59.80 7.94 30.93
N LEU A 1058 59.70 7.00 29.99
CA LEU A 1058 60.00 5.59 30.21
C LEU A 1058 61.51 5.36 30.34
N SER A 1059 61.86 4.25 31.00
CA SER A 1059 63.26 3.89 31.26
C SER A 1059 64.10 3.89 29.97
N PRO A 1060 65.28 4.51 29.97
CA PRO A 1060 66.20 4.49 28.82
C PRO A 1060 66.75 3.08 28.50
N SER A 1061 66.47 2.08 29.34
CA SER A 1061 66.83 0.67 29.10
C SER A 1061 65.83 -0.07 28.19
N LEU A 1062 64.70 0.55 27.85
CA LEU A 1062 63.72 -0.03 26.95
C LEU A 1062 64.14 0.17 25.50
N HIS A 1063 64.09 -0.91 24.73
CA HIS A 1063 64.35 -0.89 23.29
C HIS A 1063 63.03 -0.63 22.54
N ASP A 1064 63.11 -0.03 21.35
CA ASP A 1064 61.96 0.22 20.45
C ASP A 1064 60.87 1.19 20.96
N VAL A 1065 61.21 2.08 21.91
CA VAL A 1065 60.31 3.16 22.34
C VAL A 1065 60.07 4.13 21.16
N PRO A 1066 58.82 4.40 20.75
CA PRO A 1066 58.53 5.33 19.67
C PRO A 1066 58.91 6.76 20.07
N TYR A 1067 59.57 7.50 19.18
CA TYR A 1067 59.95 8.90 19.39
C TYR A 1067 59.33 9.79 18.32
N ARG A 1068 58.92 11.01 18.71
CA ARG A 1068 58.54 12.08 17.79
C ARG A 1068 59.48 13.27 17.93
N LEU A 1069 59.59 14.08 16.89
CA LEU A 1069 60.20 15.40 17.00
C LEU A 1069 59.09 16.38 17.41
N ASN A 1070 59.22 17.05 18.55
CA ASN A 1070 58.26 18.07 18.94
C ASN A 1070 58.47 19.32 18.07
N GLU A 1071 57.42 19.77 17.37
CA GLU A 1071 57.47 20.87 16.41
C GLU A 1071 57.79 22.24 17.04
N ILE A 1072 57.61 22.38 18.37
CA ILE A 1072 57.90 23.62 19.11
C ILE A 1072 59.31 23.58 19.70
N THR A 1073 59.71 22.46 20.30
CA THR A 1073 60.99 22.36 21.03
C THR A 1073 62.13 21.82 20.15
N ASN A 1074 61.83 21.25 18.97
CA ASN A 1074 62.75 20.50 18.11
C ASN A 1074 63.50 19.36 18.81
N GLN A 1075 63.00 18.90 19.97
CA GLN A 1075 63.58 17.80 20.73
C GLN A 1075 62.90 16.48 20.39
N LYS A 1076 63.65 15.37 20.51
CA LYS A 1076 63.10 14.02 20.41
C LYS A 1076 62.39 13.68 21.71
N GLU A 1077 61.07 13.60 21.67
CA GLU A 1077 60.21 13.20 22.80
C GLU A 1077 59.75 11.77 22.64
N GLN A 1078 59.70 11.01 23.74
CA GLN A 1078 59.06 9.70 23.75
C GLN A 1078 57.56 9.86 23.45
N CYS A 1079 57.02 9.00 22.61
CA CYS A 1079 55.72 9.12 21.99
C CYS A 1079 54.85 7.89 22.35
N CYS A 1080 54.81 7.55 23.63
CA CYS A 1080 54.03 6.42 24.13
C CYS A 1080 52.60 6.84 24.43
N VAL A 1081 51.65 5.98 24.09
CA VAL A 1081 50.22 6.20 24.36
C VAL A 1081 49.73 5.53 25.65
N SER A 1082 50.58 4.72 26.30
CA SER A 1082 50.28 4.02 27.55
C SER A 1082 51.56 3.66 28.29
N LEU A 1083 51.49 3.66 29.63
CA LEU A 1083 52.55 3.16 30.52
C LEU A 1083 52.72 1.64 30.45
N ALA A 1084 51.72 0.91 29.93
CA ALA A 1084 51.78 -0.54 29.72
C ALA A 1084 52.52 -0.92 28.42
N ALA A 1085 52.99 0.06 27.63
CA ALA A 1085 53.76 -0.14 26.41
C ALA A 1085 55.28 -0.19 26.65
N GLY A 1086 55.71 -0.28 27.93
CA GLY A 1086 57.08 -0.54 28.34
C GLY A 1086 57.33 -2.02 28.61
#